data_AF-A0A197JPB3-F1
#
_entry.id   AF-A0A197JPB3-F1
#
_cell.length_a   1.000
_cell.length_b   1.000
_cell.length_c   1.000
_cell.angle_alpha   90.00
_cell.angle_beta   90.00
_cell.angle_gamma   90.00
#
_symmetry.space_group_name_H-M   'P 1'
#
loop_
_entity.id
_entity.type
_entity.pdbx_description
1 polymer ?
#
loop_
_entity_poly.entity_id
_entity_poly.type
_entity_poly.pdbx_seq_one_letter_code
_entity_poly.pdbx_strand_id
1 'polypeptide(L)'
;MVTRPQETPVFPTLEDLSSIREPEPGLSLIPAAVPCEQTRKVATFYTALMDGDTGDQSAVRAIVEERFSTTQLDQLPFGISVPLREALWKCRNNPPPDMDSYALSFIGRNDLAELKSNRMPGYYIKPISQVADAPKRQDFATLCKEDTPQERENDMESTGTEIAEAEITNMRFGADKRIEETQKMLQSSVMLKIRPKDEPGLNEDDLRISHQEVLRKLALRTLALPVGRAILTFGTMTQILTQRCPFPDITLAAKILPVYGETEFDISLLGGDQAMSWPLFNNGVAAGLKISSTSKDVSPSWIIYNRPDNLSCNHAGFLLALGLTGHLKKLAWSHVWRYLSYKHELTSTGLLLGLSCAYIGTMNTATTKLLFLHAPALLPKDGSEFNLSLLTQVACVLGIGLVYAETSNRRMAEVMLTEIGSTWGHFLELSSNLQEAHSVAAGFGLGLITLGQGSKPMGLRDMKIVDVLLSYMPGSADRPQRPRNQGIPNGNALYPGMDDMSGSRRHTGVDLTGTGATIAMGLMYLKTNSRSIATKLAVPETQYLLDYLSPNSLMLRVICRAIVLWDEITPSEDWILSQVPEFLRDAKTGGPPKTETGPQSYYSIRAGACFAIGLRFAGSGNEAAYKCIHQHLDMFLELGRVSQDESYEDSITMATMRTCLDVATMATSMVVAGSGRIDFLRTLRKLHKRIKGDTNYGSHMAYHMALGFLFLGGGSCTLGTTNRCVAALLCSLYPRLPLDPMDNRGHLQAFRHLWVLAVEPRCLVTREASTGAYCPVPVTVHL
;
A
#
# COMPACT_ATOMS: atom_id res chain seq x y z
N MET A 1 28.74 33.49 -83.78
CA MET A 1 29.69 34.60 -83.48
C MET A 1 29.57 34.90 -82.01
N VAL A 2 30.58 34.50 -81.24
CA VAL A 2 30.69 34.71 -79.79
C VAL A 2 31.27 36.10 -79.58
N THR A 3 30.51 37.00 -78.95
CA THR A 3 31.02 38.26 -78.41
C THR A 3 31.34 38.05 -76.92
N ARG A 4 32.58 38.37 -76.54
CA ARG A 4 33.08 38.29 -75.15
C ARG A 4 32.27 39.24 -74.23
N PRO A 5 31.89 38.82 -73.01
CA PRO A 5 31.58 39.76 -71.94
C PRO A 5 32.87 40.28 -71.29
N GLN A 6 32.80 41.53 -70.84
CA GLN A 6 33.88 42.33 -70.26
C GLN A 6 34.50 41.69 -68.99
N GLU A 7 35.80 41.90 -68.80
CA GLU A 7 36.53 41.54 -67.58
C GLU A 7 35.93 42.25 -66.36
N THR A 8 35.43 41.47 -65.40
CA THR A 8 35.11 41.95 -64.05
C THR A 8 36.41 42.19 -63.27
N PRO A 9 36.57 43.30 -62.54
CA PRO A 9 37.77 43.51 -61.73
C PRO A 9 37.86 42.47 -60.61
N VAL A 10 39.10 42.06 -60.31
CA VAL A 10 39.44 41.07 -59.28
C VAL A 10 39.12 41.65 -57.90
N PHE A 11 38.50 40.84 -57.03
CA PHE A 11 38.29 41.20 -55.62
C PHE A 11 39.65 41.43 -54.93
N PRO A 12 39.80 42.49 -54.12
CA PRO A 12 41.06 42.77 -53.43
C PRO A 12 41.45 41.60 -52.52
N THR A 13 42.73 41.27 -52.54
CA THR A 13 43.30 40.22 -51.69
C THR A 13 43.50 40.73 -50.26
N LEU A 14 43.72 39.82 -49.31
CA LEU A 14 43.96 40.17 -47.90
C LEU A 14 45.21 41.06 -47.71
N GLU A 15 46.17 41.02 -48.65
CA GLU A 15 47.32 41.94 -48.66
C GLU A 15 46.92 43.37 -49.05
N ASP A 16 45.99 43.54 -50.01
CA ASP A 16 45.54 44.86 -50.45
C ASP A 16 44.81 45.63 -49.33
N LEU A 17 44.05 44.93 -48.49
CA LEU A 17 43.35 45.51 -47.34
C LEU A 17 44.27 45.92 -46.18
N SER A 18 45.48 45.35 -46.12
CA SER A 18 46.44 45.65 -45.05
C SER A 18 47.18 46.98 -45.24
N SER A 19 47.17 47.51 -46.47
CA SER A 19 47.81 48.80 -46.81
C SER A 19 46.93 50.03 -46.53
N ILE A 20 45.65 49.86 -46.22
CA ILE A 20 44.70 50.95 -45.89
C ILE A 20 44.81 51.33 -44.39
N ARG A 21 46.03 51.47 -43.89
CA ARG A 21 46.31 51.71 -42.46
C ARG A 21 47.10 52.99 -42.23
N GLU A 22 46.75 54.08 -42.91
CA GLU A 22 47.05 55.44 -42.45
C GLU A 22 45.81 56.35 -42.66
N PRO A 23 45.40 57.16 -41.67
CA PRO A 23 44.21 58.00 -41.79
C PRO A 23 44.60 59.33 -42.46
N GLU A 24 44.14 59.56 -43.69
CA GLU A 24 44.18 60.92 -44.26
C GLU A 24 43.13 61.82 -43.58
N PRO A 25 43.50 63.05 -43.14
CA PRO A 25 42.59 63.98 -42.50
C PRO A 25 41.84 64.77 -43.58
N GLY A 26 40.76 64.21 -44.11
CA GLY A 26 40.09 64.89 -45.22
C GLY A 26 38.84 64.25 -45.79
N LEU A 27 38.00 63.58 -44.99
CA LEU A 27 36.65 63.25 -45.42
C LEU A 27 35.68 63.28 -44.23
N SER A 28 35.03 64.43 -44.08
CA SER A 28 33.83 64.57 -43.26
C SER A 28 32.65 63.83 -43.90
N LEU A 29 31.99 63.00 -43.07
CA LEU A 29 30.62 62.47 -43.22
C LEU A 29 30.39 61.40 -44.30
N ILE A 30 30.84 60.17 -44.01
CA ILE A 30 29.98 59.00 -44.23
C ILE A 30 29.36 58.71 -42.85
N PRO A 31 28.03 58.75 -42.68
CA PRO A 31 27.42 58.36 -41.41
C PRO A 31 27.87 56.92 -41.15
N ALA A 32 28.40 56.67 -39.95
CA ALA A 32 28.93 55.37 -39.52
C ALA A 32 28.11 54.25 -40.18
N ALA A 33 28.70 53.56 -41.14
CA ALA A 33 27.99 52.60 -41.97
C ALA A 33 27.31 51.62 -41.02
N VAL A 34 25.99 51.70 -40.90
CA VAL A 34 25.23 50.79 -40.05
C VAL A 34 25.53 49.41 -40.64
N PRO A 35 26.30 48.54 -39.95
CA PRO A 35 26.59 47.24 -40.49
C PRO A 35 25.25 46.58 -40.82
N CYS A 36 25.16 45.91 -41.96
CA CYS A 36 23.97 45.14 -42.31
C CYS A 36 23.56 44.34 -41.06
N GLU A 37 22.27 44.33 -40.73
CA GLU A 37 21.79 43.86 -39.43
C GLU A 37 22.33 42.45 -39.08
N GLN A 38 22.48 41.60 -40.09
CA GLN A 38 23.09 40.28 -39.99
C GLN A 38 24.59 40.32 -39.62
N THR A 39 25.38 41.22 -40.22
CA THR A 39 26.78 41.43 -39.86
C THR A 39 26.93 41.95 -38.44
N ARG A 40 26.04 42.85 -37.99
CA ARG A 40 25.99 43.32 -36.59
C ARG A 40 25.75 42.16 -35.63
N LYS A 41 24.74 41.33 -35.90
CA LYS A 41 24.38 40.15 -35.10
C LYS A 41 25.50 39.12 -35.06
N VAL A 42 26.11 38.79 -36.21
CA VAL A 42 27.23 37.86 -36.25
C VAL A 42 28.44 38.40 -35.48
N ALA A 43 28.75 39.69 -35.62
CA ALA A 43 29.84 40.31 -34.87
C ALA A 43 29.59 40.25 -33.36
N THR A 44 28.37 40.52 -32.88
CA THR A 44 28.04 40.41 -31.45
C THR A 44 28.19 38.98 -30.93
N PHE A 45 27.79 37.98 -31.72
CA PHE A 45 27.94 36.58 -31.34
C PHE A 45 29.41 36.18 -31.22
N TYR A 46 30.26 36.60 -32.17
CA TYR A 46 31.70 36.31 -32.14
C TYR A 46 32.43 37.09 -31.05
N THR A 47 32.04 38.33 -30.75
CA THR A 47 32.61 39.06 -29.61
C THR A 47 32.29 38.37 -28.29
N ALA A 48 31.07 37.83 -28.15
CA ALA A 48 30.67 37.07 -26.97
C ALA A 48 31.38 35.71 -26.91
N LEU A 49 31.69 35.08 -28.04
CA LEU A 49 32.44 33.82 -28.10
C LEU A 49 33.88 33.97 -27.60
N MET A 50 34.48 35.16 -27.75
CA MET A 50 35.85 35.45 -27.31
C MET A 50 35.95 35.72 -25.81
N ASP A 51 34.83 35.66 -25.07
CA ASP A 51 34.72 36.03 -23.66
C ASP A 51 35.14 34.87 -22.72
N GLY A 52 36.43 34.52 -22.77
CA GLY A 52 37.09 33.58 -21.85
C GLY A 52 36.42 32.21 -21.72
N ASP A 53 36.48 31.62 -20.52
CA ASP A 53 35.96 30.27 -20.24
C ASP A 53 34.42 30.16 -20.38
N THR A 54 33.70 31.28 -20.40
CA THR A 54 32.24 31.35 -20.57
C THR A 54 31.80 31.75 -21.97
N GLY A 55 32.73 31.93 -22.91
CA GLY A 55 32.46 32.48 -24.24
C GLY A 55 31.39 31.70 -25.01
N ASP A 56 31.39 30.37 -24.89
CA ASP A 56 30.38 29.51 -25.50
C ASP A 56 28.96 29.84 -24.99
N GLN A 57 28.79 30.02 -23.68
CA GLN A 57 27.49 30.33 -23.05
C GLN A 57 27.05 31.77 -23.35
N SER A 58 27.98 32.72 -23.35
CA SER A 58 27.72 34.13 -23.69
C SER A 58 27.30 34.27 -25.16
N ALA A 59 27.95 33.56 -26.08
CA ALA A 59 27.57 33.55 -27.49
C ALA A 59 26.15 33.00 -27.69
N VAL A 60 25.80 31.90 -27.01
CA VAL A 60 24.45 31.33 -27.09
C VAL A 60 23.39 32.28 -26.50
N ARG A 61 23.68 32.99 -25.40
CA ARG A 61 22.78 34.04 -24.88
C ARG A 61 22.54 35.14 -25.90
N ALA A 62 23.61 35.65 -26.52
CA ALA A 62 23.49 36.70 -27.54
C ALA A 62 22.66 36.24 -28.75
N ILE A 63 22.83 34.98 -29.20
CA ILE A 63 22.02 34.38 -30.28
C ILE A 63 20.54 34.33 -29.90
N VAL A 64 20.22 33.93 -28.67
CA VAL A 64 18.85 33.85 -28.14
C VAL A 64 18.21 35.23 -27.99
N GLU A 65 18.95 36.21 -27.45
CA GLU A 65 18.49 37.60 -27.27
C GLU A 65 18.12 38.26 -28.60
N GLU A 66 18.91 38.03 -29.64
CA GLU A 66 18.67 38.52 -31.00
C GLU A 66 17.64 37.68 -31.77
N ARG A 67 17.04 36.65 -31.14
CA ARG A 67 16.04 35.72 -31.71
C ARG A 67 16.48 35.11 -33.05
N PHE A 68 17.77 34.81 -33.18
CA PHE A 68 18.37 34.33 -34.42
C PHE A 68 18.04 32.85 -34.62
N SER A 69 17.32 32.49 -35.69
CA SER A 69 16.78 31.14 -35.87
C SER A 69 17.83 30.13 -36.34
N THR A 70 17.55 28.83 -36.16
CA THR A 70 18.37 27.75 -36.70
C THR A 70 18.46 27.82 -38.23
N THR A 71 17.37 28.20 -38.91
CA THR A 71 17.35 28.42 -40.35
C THR A 71 18.24 29.59 -40.79
N GLN A 72 18.36 30.64 -39.97
CA GLN A 72 19.28 31.75 -40.23
C GLN A 72 20.75 31.32 -39.99
N LEU A 73 21.00 30.43 -39.04
CA LEU A 73 22.29 29.78 -38.85
C LEU A 73 22.67 28.85 -40.01
N ASP A 74 21.69 28.20 -40.66
CA ASP A 74 21.91 27.39 -41.88
C ASP A 74 22.30 28.25 -43.09
N GLN A 75 21.82 29.49 -43.15
CA GLN A 75 22.10 30.42 -44.26
C GLN A 75 23.48 31.09 -44.17
N LEU A 76 24.16 31.00 -43.02
CA LEU A 76 25.50 31.56 -42.85
C LEU A 76 26.56 30.68 -43.54
N PRO A 77 27.62 31.28 -44.13
CA PRO A 77 28.76 30.53 -44.64
C PRO A 77 29.32 29.58 -43.58
N PHE A 78 29.73 28.38 -43.99
CA PHE A 78 30.14 27.31 -43.07
C PHE A 78 31.20 27.76 -42.06
N GLY A 79 32.19 28.56 -42.49
CA GLY A 79 33.26 29.06 -41.61
C GLY A 79 32.76 29.99 -40.51
N ILE A 80 31.60 30.64 -40.71
CA ILE A 80 30.96 31.52 -39.72
C ILE A 80 29.98 30.73 -38.85
N SER A 81 29.27 29.76 -39.41
CA SER A 81 28.24 29.01 -38.67
C SER A 81 28.82 27.91 -37.77
N VAL A 82 29.95 27.30 -38.12
CA VAL A 82 30.54 26.18 -37.37
C VAL A 82 30.91 26.56 -35.93
N PRO A 83 31.64 27.66 -35.65
CA PRO A 83 31.97 28.03 -34.27
C PRO A 83 30.73 28.33 -33.41
N LEU A 84 29.70 28.95 -34.00
CA LEU A 84 28.43 29.22 -33.31
C LEU A 84 27.64 27.94 -33.03
N ARG A 85 27.69 26.96 -33.94
CA ARG A 85 27.10 25.63 -33.73
C ARG A 85 27.84 24.81 -32.68
N GLU A 86 29.17 24.91 -32.64
CA GLU A 86 29.97 24.29 -31.60
C GLU A 86 29.64 24.88 -30.22
N ALA A 87 29.49 26.20 -30.13
CA ALA A 87 29.03 26.86 -28.91
C ALA A 87 27.63 26.37 -28.47
N LEU A 88 26.69 26.26 -29.42
CA LEU A 88 25.36 25.66 -29.16
C LEU A 88 25.46 24.21 -28.69
N TRP A 89 26.32 23.40 -29.32
CA TRP A 89 26.52 22.00 -28.97
C TRP A 89 27.12 21.82 -27.57
N LYS A 90 28.14 22.60 -27.21
CA LYS A 90 28.70 22.61 -25.85
C LYS A 90 27.70 23.10 -24.81
N CYS A 91 26.95 24.16 -25.11
CA CYS A 91 25.89 24.67 -24.23
C CYS A 91 24.75 23.65 -24.05
N ARG A 92 24.52 22.75 -25.02
CA ARG A 92 23.53 21.68 -24.87
C ARG A 92 23.88 20.68 -23.77
N ASN A 93 25.17 20.42 -23.57
CA ASN A 93 25.66 19.51 -22.53
C ASN A 93 25.57 20.15 -21.14
N ASN A 94 25.82 21.45 -21.03
CA ASN A 94 25.74 22.20 -19.77
C ASN A 94 25.07 23.58 -19.96
N PRO A 95 23.73 23.61 -20.07
CA PRO A 95 23.00 24.86 -20.29
C PRO A 95 22.99 25.72 -19.01
N PRO A 96 23.17 27.05 -19.13
CA PRO A 96 23.03 27.97 -18.00
C PRO A 96 21.68 27.85 -17.28
N PRO A 97 21.65 27.88 -15.94
CA PRO A 97 20.43 27.64 -15.15
C PRO A 97 19.38 28.75 -15.29
N ASP A 98 19.75 29.92 -15.79
CA ASP A 98 18.91 31.12 -15.96
C ASP A 98 18.10 31.13 -17.27
N MET A 99 18.41 30.25 -18.24
CA MET A 99 17.78 30.26 -19.57
C MET A 99 16.25 30.04 -19.56
N ASP A 100 15.51 30.76 -20.40
CA ASP A 100 14.07 30.59 -20.53
C ASP A 100 13.69 29.32 -21.35
N SER A 101 12.40 28.96 -21.36
CA SER A 101 11.91 27.77 -22.08
C SER A 101 12.21 27.84 -23.58
N TYR A 102 12.18 29.04 -24.18
CA TYR A 102 12.53 29.25 -25.58
C TYR A 102 14.01 28.96 -25.86
N ALA A 103 14.93 29.51 -25.06
CA ALA A 103 16.37 29.27 -25.19
C ALA A 103 16.72 27.79 -25.09
N LEU A 104 16.13 27.08 -24.11
CA LEU A 104 16.36 25.65 -23.92
C LEU A 104 15.85 24.82 -25.11
N SER A 105 14.68 25.16 -25.67
CA SER A 105 14.18 24.51 -26.88
C SER A 105 15.07 24.78 -28.08
N PHE A 106 15.55 26.02 -28.22
CA PHE A 106 16.45 26.44 -29.29
C PHE A 106 17.79 25.68 -29.28
N ILE A 107 18.37 25.45 -28.10
CA ILE A 107 19.60 24.65 -27.90
C ILE A 107 19.36 23.15 -28.15
N GLY A 108 18.10 22.71 -28.21
CA GLY A 108 17.74 21.29 -28.38
C GLY A 108 17.69 20.51 -27.06
N ARG A 109 17.43 21.20 -25.94
CA ARG A 109 17.09 20.65 -24.62
C ARG A 109 15.60 20.84 -24.32
N ASN A 110 14.77 20.23 -25.15
CA ASN A 110 13.31 20.27 -25.03
C ASN A 110 12.80 19.67 -23.70
N ASP A 111 13.56 18.73 -23.13
CA ASP A 111 13.33 18.14 -21.81
C ASP A 111 13.33 19.22 -20.70
N LEU A 112 14.36 20.06 -20.65
CA LEU A 112 14.46 21.15 -19.66
C LEU A 112 13.48 22.29 -19.98
N ALA A 113 13.24 22.55 -21.28
CA ALA A 113 12.28 23.55 -21.73
C ALA A 113 10.85 23.24 -21.27
N GLU A 114 10.46 21.97 -21.33
CA GLU A 114 9.14 21.50 -20.89
C GLU A 114 9.00 21.63 -19.36
N LEU A 115 10.02 21.23 -18.60
CA LEU A 115 10.06 21.40 -17.14
C LEU A 115 9.91 22.87 -16.71
N LYS A 116 10.58 23.81 -17.39
CA LYS A 116 10.46 25.25 -17.10
C LYS A 116 9.17 25.89 -17.57
N SER A 117 8.48 25.30 -18.54
CA SER A 117 7.26 25.88 -19.11
C SER A 117 6.08 25.95 -18.12
N ASN A 118 6.22 25.38 -16.91
CA ASN A 118 5.17 25.28 -15.89
C ASN A 118 3.85 24.65 -16.40
N ARG A 119 3.85 24.08 -17.61
CA ARG A 119 2.90 23.05 -18.00
C ARG A 119 3.20 21.92 -17.03
N MET A 120 2.36 21.82 -15.99
CA MET A 120 2.43 20.74 -15.03
C MET A 120 2.77 19.46 -15.81
N PRO A 121 3.84 18.72 -15.45
CA PRO A 121 3.95 17.32 -15.82
C PRO A 121 2.91 16.55 -14.99
N GLY A 122 1.65 16.99 -15.05
CA GLY A 122 0.52 16.11 -14.85
C GLY A 122 0.61 15.05 -15.93
N TYR A 123 -0.03 13.92 -15.69
CA TYR A 123 -0.31 12.89 -16.67
C TYR A 123 -0.93 13.51 -17.94
N TYR A 124 -0.12 14.12 -18.80
CA TYR A 124 -0.52 14.61 -20.11
C TYR A 124 -0.61 13.33 -20.93
N ILE A 125 -1.80 12.75 -20.90
CA ILE A 125 -2.28 11.78 -21.85
C ILE A 125 -2.59 12.61 -23.10
N LYS A 126 -1.85 12.41 -24.18
CA LYS A 126 -2.34 12.88 -25.49
C LYS A 126 -3.73 12.27 -25.69
N PRO A 127 -4.76 13.04 -26.06
CA PRO A 127 -6.06 12.46 -26.36
C PRO A 127 -5.89 11.32 -27.38
N ILE A 128 -6.54 10.19 -27.09
CA ILE A 128 -6.45 8.91 -27.83
C ILE A 128 -6.68 9.06 -29.35
N SER A 129 -7.25 10.18 -29.80
CA SER A 129 -7.41 10.50 -31.22
C SER A 129 -6.11 10.65 -32.03
N GLN A 130 -4.92 10.61 -31.41
CA GLN A 130 -3.63 10.75 -32.11
C GLN A 130 -2.63 9.59 -31.88
N VAL A 131 -3.00 8.49 -31.21
CA VAL A 131 -2.09 7.36 -30.90
C VAL A 131 -2.45 6.08 -31.68
N ALA A 132 -3.33 6.17 -32.69
CA ALA A 132 -3.84 5.00 -33.41
C ALA A 132 -2.79 4.20 -34.23
N ASP A 133 -1.56 4.69 -34.40
CA ASP A 133 -0.57 4.09 -35.32
C ASP A 133 0.71 3.53 -34.68
N ALA A 134 0.77 3.34 -33.35
CA ALA A 134 1.88 2.60 -32.76
C ALA A 134 1.62 1.08 -32.89
N PRO A 135 2.48 0.30 -33.58
CA PRO A 135 2.27 -1.14 -33.71
C PRO A 135 2.42 -1.78 -32.33
N LYS A 136 1.30 -2.27 -31.78
CA LYS A 136 1.32 -3.14 -30.61
C LYS A 136 2.15 -4.37 -30.96
N ARG A 137 3.12 -4.72 -30.11
CA ARG A 137 3.84 -6.01 -30.22
C ARG A 137 2.81 -7.13 -30.04
N GLN A 138 2.36 -7.72 -31.12
CA GLN A 138 1.43 -8.86 -31.11
C GLN A 138 2.24 -10.15 -31.24
N ASP A 139 2.05 -11.08 -30.32
CA ASP A 139 2.57 -12.44 -30.43
C ASP A 139 1.87 -13.17 -31.60
N PHE A 140 2.55 -14.12 -32.23
CA PHE A 140 1.99 -14.97 -33.31
C PHE A 140 0.68 -15.67 -32.89
N ALA A 141 0.56 -16.05 -31.62
CA ALA A 141 -0.65 -16.67 -31.07
C ALA A 141 -1.86 -15.71 -30.95
N THR A 142 -1.62 -14.40 -30.90
CA THR A 142 -2.67 -13.38 -30.86
C THR A 142 -3.21 -13.11 -32.26
N LEU A 143 -2.32 -13.10 -33.27
CA LEU A 143 -2.68 -13.04 -34.69
C LEU A 143 -3.52 -14.26 -35.11
N CYS A 144 -3.20 -15.46 -34.62
CA CYS A 144 -3.99 -16.67 -34.92
C CYS A 144 -5.36 -16.73 -34.23
N LYS A 145 -5.67 -15.84 -33.28
CA LYS A 145 -6.99 -15.77 -32.62
C LYS A 145 -7.97 -14.83 -33.33
N GLU A 146 -7.47 -13.97 -34.23
CA GLU A 146 -8.32 -13.04 -35.00
C GLU A 146 -9.19 -13.77 -36.04
N ASP A 147 -8.88 -15.03 -36.37
CA ASP A 147 -9.66 -15.87 -37.32
C ASP A 147 -10.82 -16.66 -36.68
N THR A 148 -11.04 -16.58 -35.36
CA THR A 148 -12.27 -17.11 -34.74
C THR A 148 -13.37 -16.04 -34.78
N PRO A 149 -14.63 -16.37 -35.15
CA PRO A 149 -15.70 -15.39 -35.21
C PRO A 149 -15.82 -14.70 -33.86
N GLN A 150 -15.57 -13.39 -33.84
CA GLN A 150 -15.75 -12.56 -32.66
C GLN A 150 -17.17 -12.73 -32.14
N GLU A 151 -17.31 -13.43 -31.01
CA GLU A 151 -18.43 -13.20 -30.11
C GLU A 151 -18.43 -11.70 -29.80
N ARG A 152 -19.54 -11.06 -30.12
CA ARG A 152 -19.74 -9.60 -30.10
C ARG A 152 -19.14 -8.99 -28.83
N GLU A 153 -18.28 -7.97 -28.97
CA GLU A 153 -17.72 -7.11 -27.91
C GLU A 153 -18.77 -6.24 -27.18
N ASN A 154 -20.04 -6.67 -27.12
CA ASN A 154 -21.06 -6.06 -26.29
C ASN A 154 -21.29 -6.97 -25.09
N ASP A 155 -20.90 -6.49 -23.90
CA ASP A 155 -21.04 -7.11 -22.56
C ASP A 155 -19.92 -8.08 -22.11
N MET A 156 -18.64 -7.75 -22.34
CA MET A 156 -17.57 -8.39 -21.57
C MET A 156 -17.62 -7.84 -20.12
N GLU A 157 -18.25 -8.59 -19.21
CA GLU A 157 -18.29 -8.28 -17.78
C GLU A 157 -16.86 -7.98 -17.27
N SER A 158 -16.62 -6.76 -16.77
CA SER A 158 -15.31 -6.38 -16.22
C SER A 158 -15.00 -7.25 -15.00
N THR A 159 -13.89 -7.98 -15.06
CA THR A 159 -13.40 -8.81 -13.95
C THR A 159 -12.92 -7.98 -12.76
N GLY A 160 -12.78 -6.67 -12.96
CA GLY A 160 -12.24 -5.71 -12.00
C GLY A 160 -10.73 -5.81 -11.81
N THR A 161 -10.05 -6.70 -12.54
CA THR A 161 -8.59 -6.88 -12.48
C THR A 161 -7.86 -6.12 -13.58
N GLU A 162 -8.60 -5.54 -14.54
CA GLU A 162 -8.00 -4.82 -15.67
C GLU A 162 -7.32 -3.53 -15.21
N ILE A 163 -6.10 -3.29 -15.71
CA ILE A 163 -5.32 -2.07 -15.46
C ILE A 163 -5.55 -1.13 -16.65
N ALA A 164 -6.27 -0.03 -16.44
CA ALA A 164 -6.65 0.89 -17.53
C ALA A 164 -5.43 1.59 -18.16
N GLU A 165 -4.44 1.97 -17.36
CA GLU A 165 -3.18 2.56 -17.81
C GLU A 165 -2.06 1.52 -17.90
N ALA A 166 -2.27 0.46 -18.68
CA ALA A 166 -1.33 -0.65 -18.78
C ALA A 166 0.01 -0.29 -19.44
N GLU A 167 0.19 0.88 -20.06
CA GLU A 167 1.43 1.26 -20.76
C GLU A 167 2.65 1.21 -19.83
N ILE A 168 2.56 1.80 -18.63
CA ILE A 168 3.66 1.79 -17.65
C ILE A 168 3.91 0.35 -17.16
N THR A 169 2.84 -0.38 -16.86
CA THR A 169 2.90 -1.78 -16.43
C THR A 169 3.56 -2.67 -17.49
N ASN A 170 3.21 -2.48 -18.76
CA ASN A 170 3.75 -3.21 -19.90
C ASN A 170 5.21 -2.85 -20.16
N MET A 171 5.62 -1.60 -19.92
CA MET A 171 7.04 -1.22 -19.99
C MET A 171 7.88 -1.95 -18.93
N ARG A 172 7.33 -2.16 -17.72
CA ARG A 172 8.03 -2.87 -16.64
C ARG A 172 8.00 -4.39 -16.78
N PHE A 173 6.87 -4.95 -17.23
CA PHE A 173 6.59 -6.39 -17.15
C PHE A 173 6.19 -7.04 -18.48
N GLY A 174 6.17 -6.31 -19.59
CA GLY A 174 5.73 -6.80 -20.90
C GLY A 174 6.68 -7.81 -21.56
N ALA A 175 7.80 -8.15 -20.93
CA ALA A 175 8.67 -9.23 -21.38
C ALA A 175 8.09 -10.64 -21.09
N ASP A 176 7.14 -10.75 -20.15
CA ASP A 176 6.46 -12.01 -19.84
C ASP A 176 4.99 -11.76 -19.45
N LYS A 177 4.27 -12.85 -19.14
CA LYS A 177 2.83 -12.82 -18.83
C LYS A 177 2.54 -12.76 -17.33
N ARG A 178 3.47 -12.26 -16.51
CA ARG A 178 3.31 -12.27 -15.03
C ARG A 178 2.10 -11.48 -14.55
N ILE A 179 1.79 -10.37 -15.21
CA ILE A 179 0.62 -9.53 -14.89
C ILE A 179 -0.67 -10.26 -15.28
N GLU A 180 -0.75 -10.78 -16.50
CA GLU A 180 -1.91 -11.55 -16.97
C GLU A 180 -2.21 -12.75 -16.04
N GLU A 181 -1.18 -13.49 -15.64
CA GLU A 181 -1.33 -14.62 -14.72
C GLU A 181 -1.79 -14.17 -13.33
N THR A 182 -1.35 -13.00 -12.88
CA THR A 182 -1.77 -12.42 -11.60
C THR A 182 -3.22 -11.96 -11.65
N GLN A 183 -3.64 -11.30 -12.74
CA GLN A 183 -5.02 -10.91 -12.99
C GLN A 183 -5.95 -12.14 -13.00
N LYS A 184 -5.56 -13.21 -13.71
CA LYS A 184 -6.30 -14.48 -13.72
C LYS A 184 -6.41 -15.13 -12.33
N MET A 185 -5.40 -14.98 -11.47
CA MET A 185 -5.46 -15.52 -10.11
C MET A 185 -6.32 -14.67 -9.17
N LEU A 186 -6.51 -13.37 -9.44
CA LEU A 186 -7.26 -12.43 -8.60
C LEU A 186 -8.67 -12.08 -9.11
N GLN A 187 -9.11 -12.67 -10.21
CA GLN A 187 -10.46 -12.48 -10.74
C GLN A 187 -11.50 -13.26 -9.92
N SER A 188 -12.61 -12.60 -9.55
CA SER A 188 -13.71 -13.21 -8.78
C SER A 188 -14.96 -13.50 -9.61
N SER A 189 -15.09 -12.89 -10.79
CA SER A 189 -16.33 -12.89 -11.60
C SER A 189 -16.40 -14.02 -12.62
N VAL A 190 -15.32 -14.78 -12.81
CA VAL A 190 -15.25 -15.84 -13.82
C VAL A 190 -15.45 -17.19 -13.14
N MET A 191 -16.42 -17.96 -13.66
CA MET A 191 -16.72 -19.31 -13.18
C MET A 191 -15.50 -20.24 -13.29
N LEU A 192 -15.19 -20.93 -12.19
CA LEU A 192 -14.04 -21.84 -12.13
C LEU A 192 -14.32 -23.14 -12.88
N LYS A 193 -13.28 -23.75 -13.46
CA LYS A 193 -13.34 -25.09 -14.06
C LYS A 193 -12.65 -26.09 -13.13
N ILE A 194 -13.35 -27.12 -12.70
CA ILE A 194 -12.85 -28.11 -11.74
C ILE A 194 -12.85 -29.50 -12.39
N ARG A 195 -11.78 -30.25 -12.14
CA ARG A 195 -11.72 -31.69 -12.40
C ARG A 195 -11.63 -32.40 -11.05
N PRO A 196 -12.76 -32.79 -10.44
CA PRO A 196 -12.73 -33.60 -9.23
C PRO A 196 -12.05 -34.93 -9.51
N LYS A 197 -11.55 -35.60 -8.46
CA LYS A 197 -11.01 -36.95 -8.60
C LYS A 197 -12.18 -37.92 -8.73
N ASP A 198 -12.12 -38.80 -9.72
CA ASP A 198 -13.11 -39.85 -9.89
C ASP A 198 -12.91 -40.91 -8.80
N GLU A 199 -13.84 -41.00 -7.85
CA GLU A 199 -13.88 -42.07 -6.85
C GLU A 199 -14.93 -43.11 -7.27
N PRO A 200 -14.51 -44.30 -7.74
CA PRO A 200 -15.43 -45.31 -8.22
C PRO A 200 -16.28 -45.86 -7.07
N GLY A 201 -17.60 -45.90 -7.25
CA GLY A 201 -18.54 -46.51 -6.29
C GLY A 201 -19.31 -45.54 -5.40
N LEU A 202 -19.14 -44.22 -5.56
CA LEU A 202 -20.00 -43.22 -4.90
C LEU A 202 -21.39 -43.17 -5.55
N ASN A 203 -22.43 -43.06 -4.72
CA ASN A 203 -23.77 -42.75 -5.19
C ASN A 203 -23.86 -41.28 -5.66
N GLU A 204 -24.90 -40.93 -6.41
CA GLU A 204 -25.09 -39.55 -6.91
C GLU A 204 -25.11 -38.51 -5.77
N ASP A 205 -25.72 -38.85 -4.63
CA ASP A 205 -25.75 -37.99 -3.44
C ASP A 205 -24.36 -37.81 -2.80
N ASP A 206 -23.59 -38.87 -2.69
CA ASP A 206 -22.23 -38.81 -2.13
C ASP A 206 -21.29 -38.03 -3.06
N LEU A 207 -21.47 -38.17 -4.37
CA LEU A 207 -20.76 -37.39 -5.38
C LEU A 207 -21.11 -35.90 -5.26
N ARG A 208 -22.40 -35.56 -5.05
CA ARG A 208 -22.84 -34.17 -4.83
C ARG A 208 -22.23 -33.58 -3.56
N ILE A 209 -22.18 -34.34 -2.47
CA ILE A 209 -21.54 -33.90 -1.20
C ILE A 209 -20.04 -33.66 -1.42
N SER A 210 -19.35 -34.58 -2.09
CA SER A 210 -17.93 -34.46 -2.43
C SER A 210 -17.66 -33.20 -3.29
N HIS A 211 -18.50 -32.94 -4.29
CA HIS A 211 -18.43 -31.72 -5.10
C HIS A 211 -18.64 -30.45 -4.26
N GLN A 212 -19.62 -30.42 -3.35
CA GLN A 212 -19.86 -29.29 -2.46
C GLN A 212 -18.68 -29.06 -1.50
N GLU A 213 -17.99 -30.11 -1.04
CA GLU A 213 -16.80 -29.96 -0.19
C GLU A 213 -15.62 -29.31 -0.94
N VAL A 214 -15.40 -29.71 -2.20
CA VAL A 214 -14.40 -29.07 -3.07
C VAL A 214 -14.77 -27.62 -3.36
N LEU A 215 -16.05 -27.37 -3.67
CA LEU A 215 -16.57 -26.02 -3.89
C LEU A 215 -16.45 -25.14 -2.65
N ARG A 216 -16.67 -25.68 -1.45
CA ARG A 216 -16.49 -24.94 -0.18
C ARG A 216 -15.07 -24.41 -0.04
N LYS A 217 -14.06 -25.25 -0.30
CA LYS A 217 -12.65 -24.86 -0.21
C LYS A 217 -12.30 -23.80 -1.27
N LEU A 218 -12.86 -23.93 -2.48
CA LEU A 218 -12.70 -22.92 -3.54
C LEU A 218 -13.44 -21.62 -3.23
N ALA A 219 -14.61 -21.68 -2.60
CA ALA A 219 -15.40 -20.53 -2.20
C ALA A 219 -14.61 -19.70 -1.18
N LEU A 220 -14.03 -20.31 -0.14
CA LEU A 220 -13.18 -19.61 0.82
C LEU A 220 -12.02 -18.85 0.15
N ARG A 221 -11.40 -19.45 -0.87
CA ARG A 221 -10.38 -18.77 -1.69
C ARG A 221 -10.98 -17.61 -2.48
N THR A 222 -12.06 -17.83 -3.22
CA THR A 222 -12.71 -16.81 -4.07
C THR A 222 -13.16 -15.60 -3.26
N LEU A 223 -13.73 -15.83 -2.07
CA LEU A 223 -14.19 -14.78 -1.15
C LEU A 223 -13.05 -13.91 -0.63
N ALA A 224 -11.82 -14.41 -0.60
CA ALA A 224 -10.64 -13.68 -0.14
C ALA A 224 -9.93 -12.87 -1.26
N LEU A 225 -10.22 -13.15 -2.54
CA LEU A 225 -9.59 -12.48 -3.70
C LEU A 225 -9.72 -10.96 -3.72
N PRO A 226 -10.86 -10.33 -3.32
CA PRO A 226 -11.04 -8.90 -3.44
C PRO A 226 -9.97 -8.06 -2.72
N VAL A 227 -9.44 -8.53 -1.59
CA VAL A 227 -8.41 -7.80 -0.83
C VAL A 227 -7.10 -7.72 -1.62
N GLY A 228 -6.69 -8.81 -2.26
CA GLY A 228 -5.52 -8.83 -3.14
C GLY A 228 -5.71 -8.02 -4.42
N ARG A 229 -6.91 -8.11 -5.01
CA ARG A 229 -7.28 -7.33 -6.20
C ARG A 229 -7.22 -5.83 -5.93
N ALA A 230 -7.69 -5.37 -4.77
CA ALA A 230 -7.63 -3.97 -4.38
C ALA A 230 -6.20 -3.41 -4.40
N ILE A 231 -5.22 -4.21 -3.98
CA ILE A 231 -3.80 -3.84 -3.95
C ILE A 231 -3.22 -3.84 -5.37
N LEU A 232 -3.54 -4.84 -6.18
CA LEU A 232 -3.09 -4.94 -7.57
C LEU A 232 -3.54 -3.73 -8.39
N THR A 233 -4.81 -3.35 -8.32
CA THR A 233 -5.40 -2.32 -9.19
C THR A 233 -5.44 -0.92 -8.56
N PHE A 234 -4.78 -0.74 -7.40
CA PHE A 234 -4.73 0.52 -6.68
C PHE A 234 -4.32 1.71 -7.56
N GLY A 235 -5.17 2.73 -7.65
CA GLY A 235 -4.89 3.98 -8.36
C GLY A 235 -4.68 3.84 -9.87
N THR A 236 -5.05 2.71 -10.48
CA THR A 236 -4.83 2.44 -11.91
C THR A 236 -5.85 3.09 -12.85
N MET A 237 -6.90 3.72 -12.31
CA MET A 237 -7.94 4.43 -13.05
C MET A 237 -7.94 5.92 -12.68
N THR A 238 -7.64 6.78 -13.65
CA THR A 238 -7.51 8.24 -13.45
C THR A 238 -8.73 9.02 -13.91
N GLN A 239 -9.36 8.61 -15.02
CA GLN A 239 -10.57 9.21 -15.58
C GLN A 239 -11.81 8.45 -15.12
N ILE A 240 -12.78 9.18 -14.59
CA ILE A 240 -14.04 8.59 -14.14
C ILE A 240 -15.08 8.77 -15.23
N LEU A 241 -15.60 7.65 -15.70
CA LEU A 241 -16.65 7.58 -16.69
C LEU A 241 -17.91 8.29 -16.15
N THR A 242 -18.73 8.84 -17.04
CA THR A 242 -20.05 9.43 -16.76
C THR A 242 -21.07 8.45 -16.15
N GLN A 243 -20.63 7.24 -15.79
CA GLN A 243 -21.41 6.11 -15.30
C GLN A 243 -21.14 5.85 -13.82
N ARG A 244 -21.95 4.98 -13.23
CA ARG A 244 -21.68 4.45 -11.87
C ARG A 244 -20.43 3.58 -11.89
N CYS A 245 -19.72 3.54 -10.76
CA CYS A 245 -18.60 2.64 -10.56
C CYS A 245 -19.11 1.19 -10.65
N PRO A 246 -18.60 0.37 -11.58
CA PRO A 246 -18.99 -1.03 -11.66
C PRO A 246 -18.40 -1.81 -10.48
N PHE A 247 -19.19 -2.72 -9.92
CA PHE A 247 -18.72 -3.69 -8.94
C PHE A 247 -18.65 -5.06 -9.64
N PRO A 248 -17.47 -5.69 -9.74
CA PRO A 248 -17.35 -7.00 -10.36
C PRO A 248 -18.03 -8.06 -9.47
N ASP A 249 -18.71 -9.03 -10.08
CA ASP A 249 -19.41 -10.06 -9.32
C ASP A 249 -18.45 -11.06 -8.66
N ILE A 250 -18.95 -11.73 -7.61
CA ILE A 250 -18.23 -12.83 -6.94
C ILE A 250 -18.98 -14.12 -7.27
N THR A 251 -18.43 -14.91 -8.19
CA THR A 251 -19.04 -16.15 -8.66
C THR A 251 -18.55 -17.32 -7.83
N LEU A 252 -19.46 -17.98 -7.10
CA LEU A 252 -19.17 -19.18 -6.31
C LEU A 252 -19.56 -20.48 -7.03
N ALA A 253 -20.09 -20.38 -8.26
CA ALA A 253 -20.36 -21.52 -9.11
C ALA A 253 -19.09 -22.04 -9.81
N ALA A 254 -19.11 -23.32 -10.19
CA ALA A 254 -18.06 -23.91 -11.00
C ALA A 254 -18.61 -24.85 -12.08
N LYS A 255 -17.84 -25.01 -13.16
CA LYS A 255 -18.05 -26.03 -14.19
C LYS A 255 -17.29 -27.29 -13.83
N ILE A 256 -18.01 -28.40 -13.64
CA ILE A 256 -17.43 -29.71 -13.33
C ILE A 256 -17.10 -30.42 -14.65
N LEU A 257 -15.83 -30.71 -14.86
CA LEU A 257 -15.32 -31.42 -16.04
C LEU A 257 -15.28 -32.93 -15.78
N PRO A 258 -15.56 -33.78 -16.79
CA PRO A 258 -15.71 -33.46 -18.22
C PRO A 258 -17.14 -33.14 -18.67
N VAL A 259 -18.14 -33.31 -17.80
CA VAL A 259 -19.57 -33.18 -18.17
C VAL A 259 -19.99 -31.73 -18.46
N TYR A 260 -19.18 -30.75 -18.06
CA TYR A 260 -19.44 -29.29 -18.15
C TYR A 260 -20.74 -28.85 -17.43
N GLY A 261 -21.23 -29.64 -16.48
CA GLY A 261 -22.35 -29.26 -15.62
C GLY A 261 -21.96 -28.06 -14.76
N GLU A 262 -22.85 -27.07 -14.70
CA GLU A 262 -22.71 -25.93 -13.78
C GLU A 262 -23.25 -26.34 -12.42
N THR A 263 -22.44 -26.13 -11.38
CA THR A 263 -22.80 -26.44 -10.00
C THR A 263 -22.55 -25.20 -9.16
N GLU A 264 -23.62 -24.69 -8.55
CA GLU A 264 -23.53 -23.59 -7.61
C GLU A 264 -23.14 -24.11 -6.22
N PHE A 265 -22.30 -23.35 -5.52
CA PHE A 265 -21.94 -23.65 -4.16
C PHE A 265 -23.09 -23.29 -3.21
N ASP A 266 -23.46 -24.21 -2.33
CA ASP A 266 -24.45 -23.94 -1.30
C ASP A 266 -23.85 -23.08 -0.18
N ILE A 267 -24.14 -21.77 -0.20
CA ILE A 267 -23.63 -20.80 0.76
C ILE A 267 -24.08 -21.08 2.21
N SER A 268 -25.14 -21.87 2.41
CA SER A 268 -25.59 -22.28 3.74
C SER A 268 -24.50 -23.05 4.50
N LEU A 269 -23.61 -23.74 3.78
CA LEU A 269 -22.44 -24.45 4.33
C LEU A 269 -21.37 -23.51 4.92
N LEU A 270 -21.47 -22.19 4.69
CA LEU A 270 -20.61 -21.16 5.29
C LEU A 270 -21.37 -20.22 6.26
N GLY A 271 -22.60 -20.58 6.65
CA GLY A 271 -23.43 -19.75 7.53
C GLY A 271 -24.42 -18.83 6.79
N GLY A 272 -24.72 -19.14 5.52
CA GLY A 272 -25.74 -18.44 4.72
C GLY A 272 -25.27 -17.09 4.18
N ASP A 273 -26.23 -16.25 3.76
CA ASP A 273 -25.97 -14.99 3.05
C ASP A 273 -25.07 -14.01 3.82
N GLN A 274 -25.05 -14.11 5.16
CA GLN A 274 -24.17 -13.29 5.98
C GLN A 274 -22.71 -13.49 5.58
N ALA A 275 -22.30 -14.71 5.21
CA ALA A 275 -20.94 -15.07 4.78
C ALA A 275 -20.42 -14.20 3.62
N MET A 276 -21.31 -13.61 2.82
CA MET A 276 -20.99 -12.73 1.70
C MET A 276 -20.73 -11.27 2.12
N SER A 277 -21.16 -10.86 3.31
CA SER A 277 -21.14 -9.45 3.73
C SER A 277 -19.74 -8.80 3.68
N TRP A 278 -18.74 -9.42 4.30
CA TRP A 278 -17.34 -8.95 4.28
C TRP A 278 -16.63 -9.13 2.94
N PRO A 279 -16.78 -10.26 2.22
CA PRO A 279 -16.28 -10.40 0.86
C PRO A 279 -16.82 -9.32 -0.10
N LEU A 280 -18.12 -9.01 -0.04
CA LEU A 280 -18.73 -7.92 -0.80
C LEU A 280 -18.25 -6.55 -0.33
N PHE A 281 -18.07 -6.34 0.97
CA PHE A 281 -17.43 -5.12 1.48
C PHE A 281 -16.04 -4.94 0.87
N ASN A 282 -15.20 -5.97 0.91
CA ASN A 282 -13.85 -5.96 0.32
C ASN A 282 -13.89 -5.77 -1.21
N ASN A 283 -14.90 -6.31 -1.89
CA ASN A 283 -15.16 -6.10 -3.32
C ASN A 283 -15.43 -4.64 -3.65
N GLY A 284 -16.30 -4.00 -2.88
CA GLY A 284 -16.56 -2.57 -2.95
C GLY A 284 -15.33 -1.70 -2.70
N VAL A 285 -14.52 -2.06 -1.69
CA VAL A 285 -13.24 -1.37 -1.43
C VAL A 285 -12.31 -1.51 -2.64
N ALA A 286 -12.18 -2.71 -3.22
CA ALA A 286 -11.33 -2.95 -4.37
C ALA A 286 -11.74 -2.11 -5.60
N ALA A 287 -13.04 -2.03 -5.88
CA ALA A 287 -13.56 -1.22 -6.97
C ALA A 287 -13.28 0.29 -6.74
N GLY A 288 -13.49 0.78 -5.51
CA GLY A 288 -13.23 2.18 -5.17
C GLY A 288 -11.75 2.56 -5.15
N LEU A 289 -10.87 1.67 -4.69
CA LEU A 289 -9.41 1.90 -4.62
C LEU A 289 -8.74 1.88 -6.00
N LYS A 290 -9.42 1.37 -7.03
CA LYS A 290 -8.98 1.50 -8.42
C LYS A 290 -8.86 2.96 -8.85
N ILE A 291 -9.68 3.84 -8.28
CA ILE A 291 -9.70 5.28 -8.56
C ILE A 291 -8.48 5.95 -7.93
N SER A 292 -7.68 6.62 -8.75
CA SER A 292 -6.50 7.36 -8.29
C SER A 292 -6.87 8.51 -7.36
N SER A 293 -6.10 8.69 -6.28
CA SER A 293 -6.24 9.81 -5.33
C SER A 293 -6.04 11.19 -5.96
N THR A 294 -5.40 11.25 -7.14
CA THR A 294 -5.20 12.50 -7.89
C THR A 294 -6.34 12.79 -8.87
N SER A 295 -7.35 11.92 -8.96
CA SER A 295 -8.48 12.11 -9.88
C SER A 295 -9.29 13.35 -9.50
N LYS A 296 -9.42 14.28 -10.44
CA LYS A 296 -10.22 15.51 -10.26
C LYS A 296 -11.71 15.25 -10.50
N ASP A 297 -12.05 14.16 -11.17
CA ASP A 297 -13.39 13.86 -11.66
C ASP A 297 -14.35 13.36 -10.56
N VAL A 298 -13.82 12.97 -9.39
CA VAL A 298 -14.64 12.61 -8.22
C VAL A 298 -15.27 13.87 -7.63
N SER A 299 -16.45 14.23 -8.12
CA SER A 299 -17.30 15.30 -7.57
C SER A 299 -18.24 14.77 -6.46
N PRO A 300 -18.70 15.63 -5.54
CA PRO A 300 -19.70 15.23 -4.54
C PRO A 300 -20.97 14.65 -5.17
N SER A 301 -21.42 15.23 -6.28
CA SER A 301 -22.57 14.78 -7.04
C SER A 301 -22.38 13.37 -7.59
N TRP A 302 -21.18 13.03 -8.06
CA TRP A 302 -20.88 11.67 -8.53
C TRP A 302 -20.90 10.64 -7.39
N ILE A 303 -20.39 10.99 -6.20
CA ILE A 303 -20.48 10.11 -5.02
C ILE A 303 -21.96 9.83 -4.67
N ILE A 304 -22.82 10.84 -4.76
CA ILE A 304 -24.26 10.70 -4.51
C ILE A 304 -24.92 9.87 -5.61
N TYR A 305 -24.53 10.05 -6.87
CA TYR A 305 -25.06 9.30 -8.01
C TYR A 305 -24.80 7.78 -7.90
N ASN A 306 -23.68 7.40 -7.28
CA ASN A 306 -23.33 6.00 -7.01
C ASN A 306 -24.11 5.38 -5.84
N ARG A 307 -24.88 6.16 -5.07
CA ARG A 307 -25.68 5.64 -3.97
C ARG A 307 -26.78 4.71 -4.52
N PRO A 308 -26.80 3.43 -4.14
CA PRO A 308 -27.89 2.53 -4.51
C PRO A 308 -29.16 2.87 -3.71
N ASP A 309 -30.32 2.46 -4.21
CA ASP A 309 -31.60 2.65 -3.52
C ASP A 309 -31.62 1.86 -2.21
N ASN A 310 -31.19 0.60 -2.28
CA ASN A 310 -30.92 -0.26 -1.13
C ASN A 310 -29.41 -0.30 -0.83
N LEU A 311 -29.02 0.08 0.38
CA LEU A 311 -27.60 0.05 0.77
C LEU A 311 -27.07 -1.38 0.73
N SER A 312 -25.97 -1.57 0.02
CA SER A 312 -25.30 -2.86 -0.14
C SER A 312 -23.93 -2.87 0.56
N CYS A 313 -23.42 -4.06 0.82
CA CYS A 313 -22.06 -4.25 1.37
C CYS A 313 -20.99 -3.72 0.41
N ASN A 314 -21.16 -3.91 -0.91
CA ASN A 314 -20.28 -3.32 -1.94
C ASN A 314 -20.23 -1.78 -1.79
N HIS A 315 -21.38 -1.12 -1.64
CA HIS A 315 -21.41 0.34 -1.49
C HIS A 315 -20.74 0.80 -0.19
N ALA A 316 -20.91 0.05 0.89
CA ALA A 316 -20.24 0.32 2.16
C ALA A 316 -18.71 0.32 2.04
N GLY A 317 -18.16 -0.68 1.34
CA GLY A 317 -16.73 -0.76 1.05
C GLY A 317 -16.24 0.35 0.11
N PHE A 318 -17.04 0.67 -0.90
CA PHE A 318 -16.76 1.78 -1.82
C PHE A 318 -16.60 3.12 -1.08
N LEU A 319 -17.45 3.41 -0.08
CA LEU A 319 -17.32 4.60 0.76
C LEU A 319 -16.02 4.62 1.58
N LEU A 320 -15.59 3.48 2.12
CA LEU A 320 -14.29 3.38 2.81
C LEU A 320 -13.13 3.71 1.85
N ALA A 321 -13.15 3.15 0.63
CA ALA A 321 -12.14 3.44 -0.38
C ALA A 321 -12.05 4.93 -0.76
N LEU A 322 -13.21 5.59 -0.95
CA LEU A 322 -13.26 7.04 -1.19
C LEU A 322 -12.72 7.84 0.01
N GLY A 323 -12.88 7.33 1.23
CA GLY A 323 -12.26 7.89 2.43
C GLY A 323 -10.74 7.76 2.43
N LEU A 324 -10.22 6.57 2.12
CA LEU A 324 -8.78 6.27 2.06
C LEU A 324 -8.04 7.09 0.99
N THR A 325 -8.69 7.30 -0.16
CA THR A 325 -8.18 8.16 -1.25
C THR A 325 -8.36 9.66 -0.98
N GLY A 326 -9.06 10.04 0.10
CA GLY A 326 -9.30 11.44 0.48
C GLY A 326 -10.48 12.12 -0.22
N HIS A 327 -11.12 11.48 -1.20
CA HIS A 327 -12.25 12.04 -1.94
C HIS A 327 -13.49 12.28 -1.07
N LEU A 328 -13.67 11.51 0.00
CA LEU A 328 -14.83 11.62 0.88
C LEU A 328 -14.92 12.96 1.62
N LYS A 329 -13.82 13.73 1.72
CA LYS A 329 -13.82 15.11 2.26
C LYS A 329 -14.75 16.05 1.50
N LYS A 330 -14.97 15.79 0.21
CA LYS A 330 -15.80 16.63 -0.65
C LYS A 330 -17.30 16.45 -0.38
N LEU A 331 -17.70 15.37 0.31
CA LEU A 331 -19.11 15.07 0.58
C LEU A 331 -19.67 15.99 1.67
N ALA A 332 -20.83 16.61 1.41
CA ALA A 332 -21.49 17.46 2.40
C ALA A 332 -22.04 16.63 3.58
N TRP A 333 -22.02 17.22 4.78
CA TRP A 333 -22.46 16.55 6.02
C TRP A 333 -23.92 16.08 5.97
N SER A 334 -24.80 16.78 5.26
CA SER A 334 -26.21 16.35 5.08
C SER A 334 -26.31 14.95 4.45
N HIS A 335 -25.43 14.63 3.50
CA HIS A 335 -25.38 13.31 2.86
C HIS A 335 -24.76 12.26 3.78
N VAL A 336 -23.76 12.63 4.59
CA VAL A 336 -23.19 11.75 5.62
C VAL A 336 -24.28 11.31 6.60
N TRP A 337 -25.07 12.24 7.12
CA TRP A 337 -26.20 11.93 8.00
C TRP A 337 -27.24 11.03 7.31
N ARG A 338 -27.57 11.33 6.04
CA ARG A 338 -28.48 10.50 5.25
C ARG A 338 -28.01 9.06 5.16
N TYR A 339 -26.72 8.77 5.01
CA TYR A 339 -26.22 7.40 5.01
C TYR A 339 -26.42 6.69 6.36
N LEU A 340 -26.16 7.39 7.47
CA LEU A 340 -26.26 6.82 8.81
C LEU A 340 -27.70 6.57 9.27
N SER A 341 -28.68 7.31 8.73
CA SER A 341 -30.10 7.13 9.08
C SER A 341 -30.68 5.76 8.68
N TYR A 342 -30.11 5.07 7.69
CA TYR A 342 -30.64 3.80 7.18
C TYR A 342 -30.26 2.57 8.03
N LYS A 343 -29.48 2.74 9.11
CA LYS A 343 -29.11 1.68 10.07
C LYS A 343 -28.42 0.45 9.45
N HIS A 344 -27.83 0.56 8.26
CA HIS A 344 -27.01 -0.51 7.69
C HIS A 344 -25.62 -0.49 8.35
N GLU A 345 -25.27 -1.58 9.06
CA GLU A 345 -24.09 -1.70 9.91
C GLU A 345 -22.78 -1.48 9.15
N LEU A 346 -22.57 -2.18 8.04
CA LEU A 346 -21.33 -2.08 7.27
C LEU A 346 -21.18 -0.71 6.60
N THR A 347 -22.29 -0.09 6.16
CA THR A 347 -22.23 1.29 5.61
C THR A 347 -21.80 2.28 6.68
N SER A 348 -22.29 2.14 7.90
CA SER A 348 -21.88 2.98 9.02
C SER A 348 -20.39 2.77 9.33
N THR A 349 -19.95 1.52 9.40
CA THR A 349 -18.55 1.13 9.61
C THR A 349 -17.62 1.72 8.54
N GLY A 350 -17.93 1.50 7.25
CA GLY A 350 -17.13 1.97 6.12
C GLY A 350 -17.10 3.49 5.98
N LEU A 351 -18.24 4.16 6.20
CA LEU A 351 -18.34 5.62 6.13
C LEU A 351 -17.57 6.30 7.27
N LEU A 352 -17.75 5.84 8.51
CA LEU A 352 -17.11 6.44 9.69
C LEU A 352 -15.59 6.23 9.66
N LEU A 353 -15.14 5.01 9.32
CA LEU A 353 -13.72 4.73 9.15
C LEU A 353 -13.13 5.50 7.95
N GLY A 354 -13.86 5.58 6.84
CA GLY A 354 -13.45 6.34 5.65
C GLY A 354 -13.30 7.84 5.93
N LEU A 355 -14.26 8.46 6.63
CA LEU A 355 -14.16 9.85 7.06
C LEU A 355 -12.98 10.07 8.01
N SER A 356 -12.74 9.13 8.92
CA SER A 356 -11.61 9.18 9.86
C SER A 356 -10.26 9.12 9.12
N CYS A 357 -10.13 8.23 8.12
CA CYS A 357 -8.96 8.15 7.26
C CYS A 357 -8.76 9.43 6.45
N ALA A 358 -9.83 10.05 5.98
CA ALA A 358 -9.74 11.31 5.25
C ALA A 358 -9.21 12.43 6.17
N TYR A 359 -9.74 12.56 7.39
CA TYR A 359 -9.37 13.60 8.36
C TYR A 359 -8.24 13.21 9.33
N ILE A 360 -7.43 12.23 8.94
CA ILE A 360 -6.30 11.74 9.72
C ILE A 360 -5.33 12.86 10.15
N GLY A 361 -5.04 12.92 11.45
CA GLY A 361 -4.17 13.93 12.08
C GLY A 361 -4.70 15.38 12.08
N THR A 362 -5.94 15.63 11.63
CA THR A 362 -6.48 17.01 11.51
C THR A 362 -7.23 17.49 12.74
N MET A 363 -7.54 16.62 13.71
CA MET A 363 -8.39 16.94 14.87
C MET A 363 -9.77 17.53 14.49
N ASN A 364 -10.33 17.12 13.35
CA ASN A 364 -11.61 17.65 12.90
C ASN A 364 -12.72 17.38 13.93
N THR A 365 -13.29 18.47 14.47
CA THR A 365 -14.27 18.39 15.56
C THR A 365 -15.62 17.86 15.11
N ALA A 366 -16.02 18.11 13.85
CA ALA A 366 -17.27 17.58 13.30
C ALA A 366 -17.20 16.05 13.13
N THR A 367 -16.11 15.54 12.57
CA THR A 367 -15.85 14.09 12.49
C THR A 367 -15.75 13.47 13.88
N THR A 368 -15.06 14.14 14.82
CA THR A 368 -14.95 13.67 16.21
C THR A 368 -16.33 13.53 16.88
N LYS A 369 -17.18 14.57 16.79
CA LYS A 369 -18.54 14.54 17.35
C LYS A 369 -19.39 13.43 16.74
N LEU A 370 -19.23 13.18 15.45
CA LEU A 370 -19.92 12.10 14.76
C LEU A 370 -19.48 10.73 15.30
N LEU A 371 -18.17 10.50 15.46
CA LEU A 371 -17.63 9.26 16.01
C LEU A 371 -18.07 9.03 17.46
N PHE A 372 -18.17 10.09 18.26
CA PHE A 372 -18.61 9.99 19.67
C PHE A 372 -20.05 9.50 19.80
N LEU A 373 -20.94 9.79 18.84
CA LEU A 373 -22.30 9.26 18.84
C LEU A 373 -22.32 7.72 18.76
N HIS A 374 -21.27 7.14 18.18
CA HIS A 374 -21.14 5.70 17.94
C HIS A 374 -20.12 5.01 18.86
N ALA A 375 -19.55 5.73 19.84
CA ALA A 375 -18.59 5.21 20.81
C ALA A 375 -19.08 5.50 22.25
N PRO A 376 -19.74 4.53 22.92
CA PRO A 376 -20.40 4.75 24.22
C PRO A 376 -19.50 5.34 25.30
N ALA A 377 -18.22 4.98 25.32
CA ALA A 377 -17.23 5.46 26.27
C ALA A 377 -17.00 6.98 26.27
N LEU A 378 -17.43 7.65 25.21
CA LEU A 378 -17.26 9.09 25.00
C LEU A 378 -18.55 9.87 25.21
N LEU A 379 -19.67 9.17 25.45
CA LEU A 379 -20.94 9.80 25.80
C LEU A 379 -20.89 10.29 27.26
N PRO A 380 -21.53 11.44 27.58
CA PRO A 380 -21.75 11.85 28.96
C PRO A 380 -22.43 10.73 29.76
N LYS A 381 -22.12 10.61 31.05
CA LYS A 381 -22.66 9.57 31.94
C LYS A 381 -24.19 9.60 32.08
N ASP A 382 -24.83 10.71 31.71
CA ASP A 382 -26.29 10.90 31.72
C ASP A 382 -26.93 10.77 30.30
N GLY A 383 -26.18 10.27 29.32
CA GLY A 383 -26.63 10.11 27.94
C GLY A 383 -27.56 8.90 27.75
N SER A 384 -28.44 8.98 26.75
CA SER A 384 -29.30 7.87 26.33
C SER A 384 -28.47 6.69 25.79
N GLU A 385 -28.74 5.48 26.27
CA GLU A 385 -28.14 4.25 25.73
C GLU A 385 -28.63 4.01 24.30
N PHE A 386 -27.70 4.01 23.33
CA PHE A 386 -28.00 3.67 21.95
C PHE A 386 -27.68 2.20 21.68
N ASN A 387 -28.61 1.46 21.06
CA ASN A 387 -28.35 0.13 20.50
C ASN A 387 -27.41 0.26 19.29
N LEU A 388 -26.11 0.32 19.56
CA LEU A 388 -25.04 0.50 18.58
C LEU A 388 -24.41 -0.85 18.22
N SER A 389 -24.12 -1.04 16.93
CA SER A 389 -23.38 -2.20 16.46
C SER A 389 -21.94 -2.19 17.03
N LEU A 390 -21.48 -3.35 17.51
CA LEU A 390 -20.12 -3.51 18.03
C LEU A 390 -19.07 -3.31 16.92
N LEU A 391 -19.33 -3.74 15.67
CA LEU A 391 -18.41 -3.49 14.55
C LEU A 391 -18.22 -1.99 14.29
N THR A 392 -19.31 -1.23 14.38
CA THR A 392 -19.28 0.22 14.21
C THR A 392 -18.50 0.89 15.33
N GLN A 393 -18.65 0.42 16.58
CA GLN A 393 -17.90 0.94 17.74
C GLN A 393 -16.40 0.70 17.60
N VAL A 394 -15.98 -0.53 17.24
CA VAL A 394 -14.57 -0.88 17.01
C VAL A 394 -13.96 0.01 15.92
N ALA A 395 -14.69 0.24 14.82
CA ALA A 395 -14.25 1.14 13.76
C ALA A 395 -14.15 2.60 14.23
N CYS A 396 -15.07 3.07 15.08
CA CYS A 396 -15.03 4.43 15.63
C CYS A 396 -13.86 4.66 16.57
N VAL A 397 -13.51 3.66 17.40
CA VAL A 397 -12.38 3.73 18.33
C VAL A 397 -11.08 3.92 17.56
N LEU A 398 -10.82 3.09 16.54
CA LEU A 398 -9.67 3.30 15.66
C LEU A 398 -9.79 4.62 14.90
N GLY A 399 -10.99 4.98 14.45
CA GLY A 399 -11.28 6.22 13.73
C GLY A 399 -10.87 7.47 14.51
N ILE A 400 -11.16 7.52 15.81
CA ILE A 400 -10.69 8.61 16.70
C ILE A 400 -9.17 8.62 16.74
N GLY A 401 -8.54 7.45 16.90
CA GLY A 401 -7.09 7.31 16.83
C GLY A 401 -6.48 7.88 15.55
N LEU A 402 -7.12 7.65 14.40
CA LEU A 402 -6.70 8.19 13.10
C LEU A 402 -6.87 9.72 13.05
N VAL A 403 -8.04 10.25 13.42
CA VAL A 403 -8.31 11.71 13.39
C VAL A 403 -7.32 12.48 14.28
N TYR A 404 -6.90 11.89 15.41
CA TYR A 404 -5.95 12.47 16.37
C TYR A 404 -4.53 11.91 16.23
N ALA A 405 -4.19 11.25 15.13
CA ALA A 405 -2.87 10.69 14.92
C ALA A 405 -1.77 11.77 15.05
N GLU A 406 -0.71 11.46 15.78
CA GLU A 406 0.46 12.32 16.06
C GLU A 406 0.15 13.62 16.84
N THR A 407 -1.04 13.79 17.40
CA THR A 407 -1.44 15.03 18.09
C THR A 407 -1.11 15.09 19.59
N SER A 408 -0.79 13.95 20.21
CA SER A 408 -0.62 13.82 21.67
C SER A 408 -1.82 14.34 22.49
N ASN A 409 -3.03 14.34 21.94
CA ASN A 409 -4.17 14.91 22.66
C ASN A 409 -4.45 14.13 23.96
N ARG A 410 -4.30 14.81 25.12
CA ARG A 410 -4.42 14.19 26.45
C ARG A 410 -5.76 13.47 26.64
N ARG A 411 -6.88 14.13 26.34
CA ARG A 411 -8.21 13.58 26.57
C ARG A 411 -8.43 12.32 25.72
N MET A 412 -8.04 12.36 24.45
CA MET A 412 -8.20 11.20 23.56
C MET A 412 -7.26 10.06 23.95
N ALA A 413 -6.04 10.36 24.39
CA ALA A 413 -5.13 9.35 24.93
C ALA A 413 -5.70 8.68 26.19
N GLU A 414 -6.32 9.45 27.10
CA GLU A 414 -6.95 8.93 28.31
C GLU A 414 -8.12 8.01 27.99
N VAL A 415 -8.98 8.43 27.06
CA VAL A 415 -10.10 7.60 26.59
C VAL A 415 -9.59 6.31 25.96
N MET A 416 -8.58 6.36 25.08
CA MET A 416 -8.07 5.13 24.46
C MET A 416 -7.46 4.19 25.52
N LEU A 417 -6.78 4.73 26.53
CA LEU A 417 -6.22 3.95 27.64
C LEU A 417 -7.31 3.27 28.48
N THR A 418 -8.44 3.94 28.71
CA THR A 418 -9.60 3.33 29.38
C THR A 418 -10.27 2.28 28.51
N GLU A 419 -10.38 2.53 27.20
CA GLU A 419 -11.00 1.61 26.24
C GLU A 419 -10.21 0.29 26.08
N ILE A 420 -8.88 0.32 26.17
CA ILE A 420 -8.05 -0.90 26.17
C ILE A 420 -8.46 -1.84 27.32
N GLY A 421 -8.74 -1.28 28.51
CA GLY A 421 -9.11 -2.02 29.72
C GLY A 421 -10.62 -2.21 29.91
N SER A 422 -11.45 -1.69 29.00
CA SER A 422 -12.90 -1.74 29.13
C SER A 422 -13.39 -3.18 28.99
N THR A 423 -14.08 -3.67 30.02
CA THR A 423 -14.76 -4.96 29.99
C THR A 423 -16.25 -4.68 29.79
N TRP A 424 -16.80 -5.11 28.66
CA TRP A 424 -18.20 -4.90 28.28
C TRP A 424 -19.12 -5.71 29.21
N GLY A 425 -19.31 -5.24 30.44
CA GLY A 425 -19.92 -6.00 31.54
C GLY A 425 -21.43 -6.20 31.45
N HIS A 426 -22.12 -5.74 30.40
CA HIS A 426 -23.58 -5.68 30.39
C HIS A 426 -24.29 -6.18 29.12
N PHE A 427 -23.59 -6.62 28.08
CA PHE A 427 -24.25 -7.22 26.92
C PHE A 427 -24.22 -8.75 27.02
N LEU A 428 -25.41 -9.33 27.06
CA LEU A 428 -25.72 -10.76 27.16
C LEU A 428 -24.73 -11.68 26.41
N GLU A 429 -24.53 -12.86 26.99
CA GLU A 429 -23.54 -13.93 26.73
C GLU A 429 -23.35 -14.42 25.28
N LEU A 430 -23.99 -13.81 24.27
CA LEU A 430 -23.85 -14.15 22.85
C LEU A 430 -22.97 -13.16 22.05
N SER A 431 -22.59 -12.01 22.64
CA SER A 431 -21.88 -10.90 21.96
C SER A 431 -20.42 -10.69 22.43
N SER A 432 -19.90 -11.62 23.24
CA SER A 432 -18.54 -11.63 23.83
C SER A 432 -17.37 -11.70 22.82
N ASN A 433 -17.66 -11.75 21.52
CA ASN A 433 -16.70 -12.13 20.48
C ASN A 433 -15.80 -11.00 19.95
N LEU A 434 -16.17 -9.72 20.12
CA LEU A 434 -15.43 -8.58 19.53
C LEU A 434 -14.60 -7.76 20.53
N GLN A 435 -14.57 -8.17 21.80
CA GLN A 435 -13.86 -7.43 22.85
C GLN A 435 -12.36 -7.34 22.57
N GLU A 436 -11.75 -8.39 22.01
CA GLU A 436 -10.34 -8.36 21.63
C GLU A 436 -10.09 -7.38 20.48
N ALA A 437 -10.89 -7.43 19.40
CA ALA A 437 -10.80 -6.46 18.31
C ALA A 437 -10.97 -5.02 18.79
N HIS A 438 -11.84 -4.78 19.78
CA HIS A 438 -12.01 -3.47 20.42
C HIS A 438 -10.75 -3.02 21.18
N SER A 439 -10.20 -3.89 22.03
CA SER A 439 -8.97 -3.58 22.78
C SER A 439 -7.78 -3.34 21.85
N VAL A 440 -7.65 -4.15 20.79
CA VAL A 440 -6.65 -3.96 19.73
C VAL A 440 -6.86 -2.64 18.99
N ALA A 441 -8.10 -2.29 18.63
CA ALA A 441 -8.42 -1.01 17.99
C ALA A 441 -8.08 0.19 18.89
N ALA A 442 -8.37 0.11 20.19
CA ALA A 442 -8.00 1.12 21.18
C ALA A 442 -6.47 1.20 21.35
N GLY A 443 -5.78 0.05 21.33
CA GLY A 443 -4.31 -0.04 21.35
C GLY A 443 -3.66 0.66 20.15
N PHE A 444 -4.14 0.36 18.94
CA PHE A 444 -3.74 1.09 17.73
C PHE A 444 -4.11 2.58 17.83
N GLY A 445 -5.29 2.91 18.35
CA GLY A 445 -5.72 4.30 18.50
C GLY A 445 -4.82 5.12 19.42
N LEU A 446 -4.49 4.59 20.60
CA LEU A 446 -3.53 5.19 21.54
C LEU A 446 -2.14 5.31 20.90
N GLY A 447 -1.70 4.25 20.23
CA GLY A 447 -0.42 4.20 19.53
C GLY A 447 -0.31 5.22 18.40
N LEU A 448 -1.39 5.45 17.64
CA LEU A 448 -1.46 6.47 16.58
C LEU A 448 -1.44 7.89 17.16
N ILE A 449 -2.17 8.15 18.25
CA ILE A 449 -2.19 9.48 18.90
C ILE A 449 -0.80 9.87 19.42
N THR A 450 -0.04 8.88 19.93
CA THR A 450 1.28 9.06 20.57
C THR A 450 2.45 8.62 19.70
N LEU A 451 2.22 8.44 18.40
CA LEU A 451 3.10 7.72 17.47
C LEU A 451 4.55 8.23 17.45
N GLY A 452 5.50 7.39 17.88
CA GLY A 452 6.93 7.68 17.90
C GLY A 452 7.35 8.84 18.80
N GLN A 453 6.48 9.32 19.69
CA GLN A 453 6.77 10.46 20.56
C GLN A 453 7.52 10.06 21.83
N GLY A 454 7.44 8.79 22.23
CA GLY A 454 8.02 8.27 23.46
C GLY A 454 7.54 9.05 24.69
N SER A 455 8.47 9.41 25.58
CA SER A 455 8.22 10.15 26.82
C SER A 455 8.34 11.68 26.69
N LYS A 456 8.44 12.20 25.45
CA LYS A 456 8.55 13.63 25.15
C LYS A 456 7.32 14.46 25.55
N PRO A 457 6.05 14.04 25.31
CA PRO A 457 4.90 14.92 25.53
C PRO A 457 4.68 15.19 27.03
N MET A 458 4.91 16.44 27.46
CA MET A 458 4.80 16.81 28.88
C MET A 458 3.39 16.60 29.43
N GLY A 459 2.35 16.86 28.64
CA GLY A 459 0.94 16.76 29.06
C GLY A 459 0.43 15.35 29.36
N LEU A 460 1.21 14.31 29.02
CA LEU A 460 0.86 12.90 29.22
C LEU A 460 1.60 12.23 30.39
N ARG A 461 2.59 12.90 31.01
CA ARG A 461 3.44 12.28 32.05
C ARG A 461 2.67 11.83 33.28
N ASP A 462 1.70 12.64 33.73
CA ASP A 462 0.90 12.35 34.92
C ASP A 462 0.02 11.10 34.76
N MET A 463 -0.31 10.74 33.53
CA MET A 463 -1.18 9.58 33.25
C MET A 463 -0.49 8.25 33.48
N LYS A 464 0.85 8.23 33.62
CA LYS A 464 1.65 7.01 33.79
C LYS A 464 1.27 5.90 32.79
N ILE A 465 1.11 6.29 31.51
CA ILE A 465 0.61 5.42 30.43
C ILE A 465 1.33 4.07 30.42
N VAL A 466 2.67 4.07 30.51
CA VAL A 466 3.47 2.84 30.49
C VAL A 466 3.11 1.90 31.64
N ASP A 467 2.91 2.41 32.85
CA ASP A 467 2.60 1.58 34.03
C ASP A 467 1.20 0.96 33.91
N VAL A 468 0.24 1.72 33.37
CA VAL A 468 -1.11 1.21 33.11
C VAL A 468 -1.08 0.14 32.02
N LEU A 469 -0.36 0.38 30.91
CA LEU A 469 -0.22 -0.61 29.84
C LEU A 469 0.49 -1.89 30.34
N LEU A 470 1.50 -1.78 31.21
CA LEU A 470 2.12 -2.94 31.85
C LEU A 470 1.13 -3.72 32.72
N SER A 471 0.18 -3.05 33.36
CA SER A 471 -0.86 -3.72 34.15
C SER A 471 -1.81 -4.58 33.30
N TYR A 472 -1.97 -4.24 32.02
CA TYR A 472 -2.75 -4.98 31.03
C TYR A 472 -1.96 -6.12 30.35
N MET A 473 -0.62 -6.09 30.36
CA MET A 473 0.19 -7.13 29.73
C MET A 473 0.46 -8.33 30.67
N PRO A 474 0.10 -9.58 30.29
CA PRO A 474 0.43 -10.78 31.09
C PRO A 474 1.94 -11.05 31.13
N GLY A 475 2.49 -11.62 32.21
CA GLY A 475 3.88 -12.10 32.22
C GLY A 475 4.99 -11.05 32.03
N SER A 476 4.71 -9.76 32.25
CA SER A 476 5.77 -8.73 32.34
C SER A 476 6.50 -8.84 33.70
N ALA A 477 7.83 -8.84 33.68
CA ALA A 477 8.66 -8.94 34.90
C ALA A 477 8.46 -7.75 35.85
N ASP A 478 8.04 -6.60 35.32
CA ASP A 478 7.87 -5.33 36.04
C ASP A 478 6.40 -5.09 36.43
N ARG A 479 5.59 -6.17 36.53
CA ARG A 479 4.17 -6.03 36.87
C ARG A 479 4.06 -5.52 38.32
N PRO A 480 3.42 -4.35 38.55
CA PRO A 480 3.21 -3.88 39.91
C PRO A 480 2.33 -4.90 40.65
N GLN A 481 2.85 -5.48 41.73
CA GLN A 481 2.08 -6.32 42.63
C GLN A 481 0.95 -5.46 43.18
N ARG A 482 -0.30 -5.69 42.74
CA ARG A 482 -1.44 -5.05 43.39
C ARG A 482 -1.48 -5.55 44.83
N PRO A 483 -1.47 -4.67 45.85
CA PRO A 483 -1.77 -5.10 47.20
C PRO A 483 -3.18 -5.69 47.20
N ARG A 484 -3.32 -6.88 47.80
CA ARG A 484 -4.53 -7.71 47.80
C ARG A 484 -5.78 -7.04 48.44
N ASN A 485 -5.67 -5.80 48.90
CA ASN A 485 -6.65 -5.08 49.75
C ASN A 485 -6.84 -3.59 49.38
N GLN A 486 -6.83 -3.20 48.11
CA GLN A 486 -7.37 -1.89 47.71
C GLN A 486 -8.35 -2.04 46.56
N GLY A 487 -9.63 -1.91 46.90
CA GLY A 487 -10.72 -1.80 45.95
C GLY A 487 -10.47 -0.64 44.98
N ILE A 488 -10.97 -0.80 43.77
CA ILE A 488 -10.98 0.20 42.70
C ILE A 488 -11.56 1.51 43.27
N PRO A 489 -10.83 2.64 43.28
CA PRO A 489 -11.46 3.93 43.52
C PRO A 489 -12.24 4.30 42.25
N ASN A 490 -13.57 4.32 42.37
CA ASN A 490 -14.54 4.85 41.41
C ASN A 490 -14.71 4.09 40.09
N GLY A 491 -15.28 2.90 40.19
CA GLY A 491 -16.29 2.41 39.24
C GLY A 491 -17.46 1.87 40.06
N ASN A 492 -18.68 2.37 39.82
CA ASN A 492 -19.88 2.00 40.58
C ASN A 492 -20.08 0.48 40.64
N ALA A 493 -19.64 -0.14 41.73
CA ALA A 493 -20.18 -1.41 42.20
C ALA A 493 -21.50 -1.10 42.89
N LEU A 494 -22.58 -1.00 42.12
CA LEU A 494 -23.91 -1.25 42.66
C LEU A 494 -23.99 -2.77 42.89
N TYR A 495 -24.41 -3.16 44.10
CA TYR A 495 -24.54 -4.54 44.63
C TYR A 495 -23.30 -5.12 45.34
N PRO A 496 -23.18 -4.91 46.67
CA PRO A 496 -22.37 -5.77 47.52
C PRO A 496 -23.16 -7.03 47.88
N GLY A 497 -22.63 -8.21 47.54
CA GLY A 497 -23.12 -9.49 48.07
C GLY A 497 -23.54 -10.50 47.01
N MET A 498 -22.60 -11.03 46.23
CA MET A 498 -22.75 -12.34 45.57
C MET A 498 -21.38 -12.92 45.13
N ASP A 499 -20.33 -12.72 45.93
CA ASP A 499 -18.94 -13.03 45.52
C ASP A 499 -18.42 -14.41 45.99
N ASP A 500 -19.29 -15.35 46.38
CA ASP A 500 -18.82 -16.61 47.01
C ASP A 500 -19.34 -17.92 46.38
N MET A 501 -19.74 -17.92 45.11
CA MET A 501 -20.21 -19.17 44.48
C MET A 501 -19.95 -19.30 42.97
N SER A 502 -18.72 -19.05 42.50
CA SER A 502 -18.23 -19.69 41.26
C SER A 502 -16.70 -19.67 41.17
N GLY A 503 -16.05 -20.76 41.60
CA GLY A 503 -14.59 -20.95 41.53
C GLY A 503 -14.03 -21.19 40.11
N SER A 504 -14.55 -20.53 39.08
CA SER A 504 -14.11 -20.74 37.69
C SER A 504 -14.08 -19.46 36.84
N ARG A 505 -13.43 -18.40 37.35
CA ARG A 505 -12.87 -17.34 36.49
C ARG A 505 -11.35 -17.50 36.43
N ARG A 506 -10.88 -18.51 35.67
CA ARG A 506 -9.50 -18.51 35.17
C ARG A 506 -9.30 -17.21 34.40
N HIS A 507 -8.31 -16.39 34.78
CA HIS A 507 -7.44 -15.45 34.03
C HIS A 507 -7.72 -15.02 32.57
N THR A 508 -8.91 -15.20 31.99
CA THR A 508 -9.23 -15.04 30.56
C THR A 508 -9.17 -13.60 30.06
N GLY A 509 -9.28 -12.58 30.92
CA GLY A 509 -9.26 -11.17 30.51
C GLY A 509 -7.87 -10.58 30.25
N VAL A 510 -6.78 -11.27 30.61
CA VAL A 510 -5.43 -10.71 30.57
C VAL A 510 -4.83 -10.78 29.15
N ASP A 511 -5.16 -11.81 28.37
CA ASP A 511 -4.73 -11.90 26.96
C ASP A 511 -5.46 -10.89 26.06
N LEU A 512 -6.75 -10.62 26.32
CA LEU A 512 -7.55 -9.68 25.53
C LEU A 512 -6.98 -8.26 25.56
N THR A 513 -6.56 -7.81 26.75
CA THR A 513 -6.02 -6.46 26.95
C THR A 513 -4.52 -6.38 26.67
N GLY A 514 -3.82 -7.51 26.75
CA GLY A 514 -2.37 -7.60 26.55
C GLY A 514 -1.93 -7.27 25.12
N THR A 515 -2.67 -7.72 24.10
CA THR A 515 -2.32 -7.45 22.69
C THR A 515 -2.47 -5.96 22.34
N GLY A 516 -3.59 -5.34 22.72
CA GLY A 516 -3.82 -3.91 22.57
C GLY A 516 -2.76 -3.06 23.29
N ALA A 517 -2.40 -3.45 24.52
CA ALA A 517 -1.37 -2.76 25.30
C ALA A 517 0.04 -2.88 24.69
N THR A 518 0.38 -4.06 24.17
CA THR A 518 1.66 -4.33 23.50
C THR A 518 1.82 -3.44 22.26
N ILE A 519 0.76 -3.33 21.44
CA ILE A 519 0.74 -2.48 20.23
C ILE A 519 0.85 -1.01 20.59
N ALA A 520 0.06 -0.54 21.57
CA ALA A 520 0.11 0.84 22.03
C ALA A 520 1.52 1.24 22.49
N MET A 521 2.17 0.38 23.29
CA MET A 521 3.53 0.61 23.77
C MET A 521 4.56 0.60 22.64
N GLY A 522 4.45 -0.35 21.70
CA GLY A 522 5.32 -0.43 20.54
C GLY A 522 5.23 0.80 19.63
N LEU A 523 4.01 1.27 19.34
CA LEU A 523 3.77 2.45 18.49
C LEU A 523 4.13 3.77 19.18
N MET A 524 3.84 3.91 20.48
CA MET A 524 4.23 5.09 21.26
C MET A 524 5.76 5.30 21.26
N TYR A 525 6.54 4.22 21.34
CA TYR A 525 8.01 4.24 21.36
C TYR A 525 8.66 3.84 20.03
N LEU A 526 7.89 3.88 18.93
CA LEU A 526 8.35 3.55 17.59
C LEU A 526 9.62 4.34 17.21
N LYS A 527 10.69 3.61 16.84
CA LYS A 527 12.02 4.15 16.46
C LYS A 527 12.67 5.07 17.49
N THR A 528 12.35 4.89 18.77
CA THR A 528 12.98 5.67 19.85
C THR A 528 14.26 5.02 20.39
N ASN A 529 14.51 3.74 20.05
CA ASN A 529 15.61 2.92 20.57
C ASN A 529 15.69 2.87 22.11
N SER A 530 14.54 3.01 22.77
CA SER A 530 14.46 2.97 24.24
C SER A 530 14.62 1.54 24.76
N ARG A 531 15.81 1.23 25.29
CA ARG A 531 16.10 -0.10 25.87
C ARG A 531 15.21 -0.43 27.07
N SER A 532 14.86 0.57 27.90
CA SER A 532 13.97 0.35 29.04
C SER A 532 12.60 -0.19 28.63
N ILE A 533 12.02 0.35 27.55
CA ILE A 533 10.74 -0.11 27.02
C ILE A 533 10.91 -1.43 26.26
N ALA A 534 12.01 -1.61 25.54
CA ALA A 534 12.30 -2.86 24.85
C ALA A 534 12.43 -4.05 25.80
N THR A 535 13.00 -3.87 27.00
CA THR A 535 13.03 -4.89 28.06
C THR A 535 11.63 -5.23 28.56
N LYS A 536 10.75 -4.22 28.69
CA LYS A 536 9.35 -4.42 29.10
C LYS A 536 8.50 -5.19 28.07
N LEU A 537 8.88 -5.11 26.79
CA LEU A 537 8.26 -5.83 25.67
C LEU A 537 8.94 -7.17 25.35
N ALA A 538 9.96 -7.57 26.13
CA ALA A 538 10.70 -8.80 25.87
C ALA A 538 9.82 -10.05 25.98
N VAL A 539 10.24 -11.09 25.26
CA VAL A 539 9.71 -12.45 25.44
C VAL A 539 10.08 -12.91 26.85
N PRO A 540 9.18 -13.58 27.60
CA PRO A 540 9.52 -14.05 28.94
C PRO A 540 10.71 -15.01 28.95
N GLU A 541 11.55 -14.89 29.97
CA GLU A 541 12.79 -15.68 30.11
C GLU A 541 12.58 -17.07 30.73
N THR A 542 11.38 -17.36 31.26
CA THR A 542 11.05 -18.63 31.91
C THR A 542 9.85 -19.30 31.27
N GLN A 543 9.87 -20.63 31.21
CA GLN A 543 8.76 -21.43 30.66
C GLN A 543 7.44 -21.18 31.40
N TYR A 544 7.48 -21.00 32.72
CA TYR A 544 6.29 -20.70 33.52
C TYR A 544 5.56 -19.42 33.07
N LEU A 545 6.30 -18.36 32.72
CA LEU A 545 5.70 -17.13 32.22
C LEU A 545 5.25 -17.25 30.76
N LEU A 546 5.86 -18.14 30.00
CA LEU A 546 5.53 -18.43 28.61
C LEU A 546 4.16 -19.12 28.49
N ASP A 547 3.81 -19.99 29.42
CA ASP A 547 2.52 -20.71 29.43
C ASP A 547 1.31 -19.78 29.59
N TYR A 548 1.53 -18.52 30.02
CA TYR A 548 0.50 -17.48 30.08
C TYR A 548 0.35 -16.67 28.79
N LEU A 549 1.13 -16.96 27.73
CA LEU A 549 1.10 -16.19 26.49
C LEU A 549 0.71 -17.06 25.30
N SER A 550 -0.26 -16.58 24.53
CA SER A 550 -0.58 -17.17 23.23
C SER A 550 0.53 -16.92 22.19
N PRO A 551 0.73 -17.84 21.23
CA PRO A 551 1.73 -17.68 20.16
C PRO A 551 1.59 -16.37 19.36
N ASN A 552 0.36 -15.91 19.13
CA ASN A 552 0.07 -14.63 18.49
C ASN A 552 0.54 -13.43 19.33
N SER A 553 0.38 -13.48 20.65
CA SER A 553 0.84 -12.42 21.55
C SER A 553 2.37 -12.36 21.59
N LEU A 554 3.06 -13.52 21.54
CA LEU A 554 4.52 -13.59 21.45
C LEU A 554 5.04 -12.95 20.17
N MET A 555 4.44 -13.28 19.03
CA MET A 555 4.78 -12.67 17.75
C MET A 555 4.63 -11.14 17.80
N LEU A 556 3.54 -10.63 18.37
CA LEU A 556 3.33 -9.19 18.54
C LEU A 556 4.36 -8.53 19.46
N ARG A 557 4.79 -9.21 20.53
CA ARG A 557 5.88 -8.71 21.40
C ARG A 557 7.18 -8.56 20.64
N VAL A 558 7.57 -9.58 19.87
CA VAL A 558 8.79 -9.53 19.05
C VAL A 558 8.71 -8.40 18.05
N ILE A 559 7.58 -8.24 17.35
CA ILE A 559 7.36 -7.15 16.40
C ILE A 559 7.45 -5.79 17.12
N CYS A 560 6.72 -5.60 18.23
CA CYS A 560 6.67 -4.34 18.96
C CYS A 560 8.02 -3.98 19.59
N ARG A 561 8.76 -4.96 20.11
CA ARG A 561 10.14 -4.78 20.59
C ARG A 561 11.07 -4.35 19.45
N ALA A 562 10.99 -5.01 18.31
CA ALA A 562 11.84 -4.71 17.16
C ALA A 562 11.55 -3.31 16.58
N ILE A 563 10.28 -2.89 16.47
CA ILE A 563 9.98 -1.53 15.98
C ILE A 563 10.42 -0.42 16.95
N VAL A 564 10.53 -0.71 18.25
CA VAL A 564 11.13 0.22 19.23
C VAL A 564 12.66 0.31 19.02
N LEU A 565 13.33 -0.84 18.88
CA LEU A 565 14.76 -0.96 18.58
C LEU A 565 15.04 -1.02 17.07
N TRP A 566 14.49 -0.03 16.34
CA TRP A 566 14.44 -0.03 14.87
C TRP A 566 15.81 -0.13 14.19
N ASP A 567 16.84 0.47 14.78
CA ASP A 567 18.17 0.55 14.19
C ASP A 567 18.96 -0.75 14.36
N GLU A 568 18.57 -1.61 15.31
CA GLU A 568 19.21 -2.90 15.56
C GLU A 568 18.73 -3.99 14.59
N ILE A 569 17.67 -3.73 13.79
CA ILE A 569 17.11 -4.70 12.84
C ILE A 569 18.08 -4.92 11.69
N THR A 570 18.68 -6.11 11.63
CA THR A 570 19.53 -6.54 10.51
C THR A 570 18.94 -7.73 9.76
N PRO A 571 19.05 -7.79 8.42
CA PRO A 571 18.52 -8.89 7.62
C PRO A 571 19.48 -10.10 7.66
N SER A 572 19.62 -10.72 8.83
CA SER A 572 20.48 -11.88 9.07
C SER A 572 19.79 -12.98 9.87
N GLU A 573 20.19 -14.23 9.64
CA GLU A 573 19.72 -15.37 10.44
C GLU A 573 20.07 -15.18 11.93
N ASP A 574 21.29 -14.69 12.19
CA ASP A 574 21.80 -14.46 13.55
C ASP A 574 20.91 -13.51 14.35
N TRP A 575 20.41 -12.44 13.71
CA TRP A 575 19.49 -11.49 14.35
C TRP A 575 18.10 -12.08 14.60
N ILE A 576 17.59 -12.91 13.69
CA ILE A 576 16.31 -13.60 13.91
C ILE A 576 16.44 -14.57 15.09
N LEU A 577 17.51 -15.37 15.10
CA LEU A 577 17.77 -16.31 16.17
C LEU A 577 18.00 -15.60 17.49
N SER A 578 18.65 -14.43 17.52
CA SER A 578 18.86 -13.66 18.75
C SER A 578 17.56 -13.21 19.44
N GLN A 579 16.42 -13.21 18.75
CA GLN A 579 15.12 -12.92 19.38
C GLN A 579 14.55 -14.12 20.17
N VAL A 580 15.04 -15.34 19.91
CA VAL A 580 14.59 -16.57 20.58
C VAL A 580 15.36 -16.74 21.90
N PRO A 581 14.70 -16.81 23.07
CA PRO A 581 15.36 -17.11 24.34
C PRO A 581 16.13 -18.43 24.32
N GLU A 582 17.22 -18.54 25.07
CA GLU A 582 18.10 -19.72 25.09
C GLU A 582 17.36 -21.01 25.49
N PHE A 583 16.43 -20.94 26.45
CA PHE A 583 15.64 -22.08 26.90
C PHE A 583 14.68 -22.64 25.83
N LEU A 584 14.38 -21.85 24.79
CA LEU A 584 13.59 -22.25 23.62
C LEU A 584 14.45 -22.73 22.46
N ARG A 585 15.73 -23.02 22.69
CA ARG A 585 16.62 -23.61 21.68
C ARG A 585 17.09 -24.97 22.19
N ASP A 586 16.88 -26.02 21.39
CA ASP A 586 17.45 -27.32 21.70
C ASP A 586 18.98 -27.25 21.62
N ALA A 587 19.66 -27.60 22.70
CA ALA A 587 21.12 -27.55 22.81
C ALA A 587 21.85 -28.41 21.77
N LYS A 588 21.20 -29.43 21.20
CA LYS A 588 21.79 -30.35 20.22
C LYS A 588 21.57 -29.93 18.78
N THR A 589 20.36 -29.48 18.44
CA THR A 589 19.95 -29.21 17.06
C THR A 589 19.86 -27.72 16.73
N GLY A 590 19.85 -26.85 17.75
CA GLY A 590 19.50 -25.44 17.58
C GLY A 590 18.03 -25.20 17.17
N GLY A 591 17.24 -26.27 17.07
CA GLY A 591 15.83 -26.26 16.69
C GLY A 591 14.88 -26.05 17.87
N PRO A 592 13.56 -26.19 17.65
CA PRO A 592 12.58 -26.06 18.71
C PRO A 592 12.79 -27.13 19.80
N PRO A 593 12.54 -26.80 21.08
CA PRO A 593 12.64 -27.77 22.16
C PRO A 593 11.51 -28.80 22.05
N LYS A 594 11.73 -30.02 22.56
CA LYS A 594 10.76 -31.13 22.53
C LYS A 594 9.66 -31.02 23.60
N THR A 595 9.29 -29.82 24.00
CA THR A 595 8.22 -29.56 24.97
C THR A 595 6.89 -29.32 24.26
N GLU A 596 5.75 -29.47 24.96
CA GLU A 596 4.40 -29.34 24.38
C GLU A 596 4.15 -27.95 23.73
N THR A 597 4.54 -26.85 24.39
CA THR A 597 4.32 -25.46 23.92
C THR A 597 5.55 -24.84 23.25
N GLY A 598 6.69 -25.52 23.33
CA GLY A 598 7.99 -25.03 22.88
C GLY A 598 8.07 -24.74 21.38
N PRO A 599 7.70 -25.70 20.49
CA PRO A 599 7.72 -25.51 19.05
C PRO A 599 6.84 -24.35 18.59
N GLN A 600 5.63 -24.23 19.15
CA GLN A 600 4.68 -23.17 18.80
C GLN A 600 5.28 -21.78 19.10
N SER A 601 5.89 -21.64 20.28
CA SER A 601 6.54 -20.40 20.71
C SER A 601 7.77 -20.08 19.86
N TYR A 602 8.62 -21.09 19.61
CA TYR A 602 9.83 -20.95 18.79
C TYR A 602 9.54 -20.42 17.38
N TYR A 603 8.60 -21.04 16.67
CA TYR A 603 8.26 -20.63 15.31
C TYR A 603 7.56 -19.27 15.26
N SER A 604 6.70 -18.96 16.23
CA SER A 604 6.01 -17.66 16.29
C SER A 604 6.96 -16.50 16.54
N ILE A 605 7.99 -16.69 17.35
CA ILE A 605 9.05 -15.69 17.57
C ILE A 605 9.81 -15.43 16.27
N ARG A 606 10.22 -16.49 15.55
CA ARG A 606 10.91 -16.35 14.25
C ARG A 606 10.03 -15.67 13.21
N ALA A 607 8.74 -15.99 13.15
CA ALA A 607 7.78 -15.34 12.25
C ALA A 607 7.61 -13.84 12.59
N GLY A 608 7.55 -13.49 13.88
CA GLY A 608 7.52 -12.10 14.33
C GLY A 608 8.79 -11.31 13.97
N ALA A 609 9.96 -11.93 14.08
CA ALA A 609 11.22 -11.35 13.64
C ALA A 609 11.26 -11.14 12.12
N CYS A 610 10.79 -12.13 11.33
CA CYS A 610 10.64 -12.00 9.87
C CYS A 610 9.72 -10.82 9.51
N PHE A 611 8.59 -10.67 10.21
CA PHE A 611 7.66 -9.57 10.01
C PHE A 611 8.29 -8.21 10.32
N ALA A 612 9.09 -8.12 11.39
CA ALA A 612 9.82 -6.90 11.73
C ALA A 612 10.86 -6.50 10.67
N ILE A 613 11.60 -7.47 10.10
CA ILE A 613 12.49 -7.23 8.94
C ILE A 613 11.66 -6.73 7.75
N GLY A 614 10.51 -7.36 7.50
CA GLY A 614 9.57 -6.94 6.46
C GLY A 614 9.11 -5.49 6.61
N LEU A 615 8.79 -5.04 7.82
CA LEU A 615 8.46 -3.64 8.12
C LEU A 615 9.65 -2.70 7.91
N ARG A 616 10.85 -3.09 8.36
CA ARG A 616 12.08 -2.29 8.26
C ARG A 616 12.51 -2.04 6.81
N PHE A 617 12.33 -3.05 5.96
CA PHE A 617 12.77 -3.04 4.56
C PHE A 617 11.60 -2.95 3.58
N ALA A 618 10.41 -2.51 4.03
CA ALA A 618 9.23 -2.38 3.19
C ALA A 618 9.50 -1.49 1.97
N GLY A 619 9.15 -1.97 0.78
CA GLY A 619 9.33 -1.27 -0.49
C GLY A 619 10.78 -0.94 -0.89
N SER A 620 11.77 -1.53 -0.21
CA SER A 620 13.19 -1.26 -0.48
C SER A 620 13.79 -2.12 -1.59
N GLY A 621 13.20 -3.29 -1.88
CA GLY A 621 13.79 -4.26 -2.79
C GLY A 621 15.14 -4.82 -2.32
N ASN A 622 15.48 -4.71 -1.02
CA ASN A 622 16.75 -5.18 -0.50
C ASN A 622 16.89 -6.72 -0.63
N GLU A 623 17.93 -7.15 -1.34
CA GLU A 623 18.18 -8.58 -1.63
C GLU A 623 18.52 -9.40 -0.39
N ALA A 624 19.25 -8.85 0.59
CA ALA A 624 19.60 -9.56 1.81
C ALA A 624 18.36 -9.82 2.66
N ALA A 625 17.51 -8.79 2.84
CA ALA A 625 16.25 -8.92 3.56
C ALA A 625 15.30 -9.92 2.89
N TYR A 626 15.17 -9.85 1.56
CA TYR A 626 14.37 -10.82 0.81
C TYR A 626 14.87 -12.25 1.00
N LYS A 627 16.16 -12.51 0.80
CA LYS A 627 16.74 -13.87 0.93
C LYS A 627 16.56 -14.43 2.34
N CYS A 628 16.82 -13.63 3.37
CA CYS A 628 16.70 -14.04 4.77
C CYS A 628 15.26 -14.45 5.13
N ILE A 629 14.26 -13.65 4.75
CA ILE A 629 12.84 -13.99 5.00
C ILE A 629 12.40 -15.17 4.11
N HIS A 630 12.83 -15.21 2.85
CA HIS A 630 12.46 -16.28 1.93
C HIS A 630 13.00 -17.65 2.37
N GLN A 631 14.18 -17.72 2.98
CA GLN A 631 14.70 -18.95 3.60
C GLN A 631 13.78 -19.48 4.70
N HIS A 632 13.25 -18.58 5.54
CA HIS A 632 12.27 -18.95 6.55
C HIS A 632 10.92 -19.35 5.94
N LEU A 633 10.50 -18.68 4.86
CA LEU A 633 9.30 -19.03 4.11
C LEU A 633 9.40 -20.46 3.56
N ASP A 634 10.54 -20.82 2.95
CA ASP A 634 10.80 -22.16 2.43
C ASP A 634 10.81 -23.19 3.57
N MET A 635 11.43 -22.86 4.71
CA MET A 635 11.40 -23.71 5.91
C MET A 635 9.97 -23.97 6.40
N PHE A 636 9.11 -22.96 6.49
CA PHE A 636 7.70 -23.17 6.86
C PHE A 636 6.91 -23.96 5.81
N LEU A 637 7.24 -23.82 4.52
CA LEU A 637 6.64 -24.61 3.45
C LEU A 637 7.03 -26.09 3.53
N GLU A 638 8.28 -26.39 3.89
CA GLU A 638 8.79 -27.76 4.04
C GLU A 638 8.22 -28.43 5.28
N LEU A 639 8.22 -27.75 6.43
CA LEU A 639 7.60 -28.25 7.66
C LEU A 639 6.11 -28.56 7.43
N GLY A 640 5.41 -27.70 6.69
CA GLY A 640 4.01 -27.91 6.32
C GLY A 640 3.73 -29.11 5.39
N ARG A 641 4.76 -29.83 4.91
CA ARG A 641 4.63 -31.06 4.07
C ARG A 641 4.97 -32.34 4.81
N VAL A 642 5.90 -32.29 5.77
CA VAL A 642 6.51 -33.47 6.39
C VAL A 642 5.62 -34.08 7.48
N SER A 643 4.82 -33.27 8.17
CA SER A 643 3.97 -33.75 9.25
C SER A 643 2.71 -34.43 8.70
N GLN A 644 2.60 -35.74 8.90
CA GLN A 644 1.30 -36.43 8.90
C GLN A 644 0.75 -36.35 10.32
N ASP A 645 -0.49 -35.86 10.47
CA ASP A 645 -1.13 -35.63 11.76
C ASP A 645 -1.39 -36.97 12.48
N GLU A 646 -0.47 -37.41 13.34
CA GLU A 646 -0.66 -38.60 14.19
C GLU A 646 -1.20 -38.24 15.60
N SER A 647 -0.99 -36.99 16.07
CA SER A 647 -1.41 -36.51 17.41
C SER A 647 -2.17 -35.15 17.37
N TYR A 648 -3.04 -34.91 18.36
CA TYR A 648 -3.76 -33.64 18.55
C TYR A 648 -2.82 -32.44 18.75
N GLU A 649 -1.70 -32.64 19.43
CA GLU A 649 -0.69 -31.59 19.67
C GLU A 649 0.05 -31.19 18.39
N ASP A 650 0.28 -32.17 17.49
CA ASP A 650 0.85 -31.91 16.18
C ASP A 650 -0.11 -31.04 15.35
N SER A 651 -1.42 -31.28 15.44
CA SER A 651 -2.42 -30.45 14.77
C SER A 651 -2.39 -28.98 15.21
N ILE A 652 -2.26 -28.71 16.52
CA ILE A 652 -2.15 -27.33 17.06
C ILE A 652 -0.84 -26.68 16.57
N THR A 653 0.25 -27.43 16.62
CA THR A 653 1.56 -26.97 16.14
C THR A 653 1.52 -26.66 14.65
N MET A 654 0.84 -27.48 13.86
CA MET A 654 0.62 -27.28 12.44
C MET A 654 -0.25 -26.05 12.15
N ALA A 655 -1.30 -25.80 12.93
CA ALA A 655 -2.07 -24.56 12.82
C ALA A 655 -1.19 -23.32 13.06
N THR A 656 -0.33 -23.36 14.07
CA THR A 656 0.63 -22.28 14.38
C THR A 656 1.66 -22.09 13.25
N MET A 657 2.19 -23.18 12.71
CA MET A 657 3.12 -23.13 11.56
C MET A 657 2.45 -22.52 10.31
N ARG A 658 1.16 -22.78 10.08
CA ARG A 658 0.39 -22.15 8.99
C ARG A 658 0.26 -20.65 9.20
N THR A 659 -0.04 -20.20 10.42
CA THR A 659 -0.03 -18.76 10.74
C THR A 659 1.36 -18.15 10.52
N CYS A 660 2.43 -18.85 10.91
CA CYS A 660 3.81 -18.41 10.65
C CYS A 660 4.11 -18.31 9.14
N LEU A 661 3.64 -19.27 8.35
CA LEU A 661 3.75 -19.26 6.89
C LEU A 661 3.03 -18.03 6.29
N ASP A 662 1.82 -17.75 6.74
CA ASP A 662 1.02 -16.61 6.25
C ASP A 662 1.71 -15.28 6.58
N VAL A 663 2.22 -15.14 7.81
CA VAL A 663 2.97 -13.96 8.27
C VAL A 663 4.29 -13.80 7.51
N ALA A 664 5.06 -14.87 7.31
CA ALA A 664 6.29 -14.84 6.52
C ALA A 664 6.02 -14.49 5.05
N THR A 665 4.89 -14.94 4.50
CA THR A 665 4.45 -14.60 3.14
C THR A 665 4.13 -13.10 3.02
N MET A 666 3.37 -12.55 3.97
CA MET A 666 3.13 -11.10 4.04
C MET A 666 4.44 -10.33 4.23
N ALA A 667 5.33 -10.78 5.12
CA ALA A 667 6.63 -10.16 5.38
C ALA A 667 7.52 -10.10 4.14
N THR A 668 7.59 -11.21 3.39
CA THR A 668 8.31 -11.26 2.11
C THR A 668 7.73 -10.26 1.13
N SER A 669 6.40 -10.20 1.01
CA SER A 669 5.71 -9.29 0.09
C SER A 669 5.93 -7.81 0.39
N MET A 670 6.10 -7.43 1.67
CA MET A 670 6.41 -6.05 2.06
C MET A 670 7.74 -5.58 1.49
N VAL A 671 8.79 -6.42 1.55
CA VAL A 671 10.14 -6.07 1.06
C VAL A 671 10.15 -5.86 -0.44
N VAL A 672 9.45 -6.72 -1.18
CA VAL A 672 9.44 -6.74 -2.65
C VAL A 672 8.20 -6.07 -3.26
N ALA A 673 7.50 -5.22 -2.50
CA ALA A 673 6.29 -4.56 -2.94
C ALA A 673 6.51 -3.72 -4.22
N GLY A 674 5.71 -3.99 -5.26
CA GLY A 674 5.78 -3.33 -6.57
C GLY A 674 6.92 -3.83 -7.48
N SER A 675 7.78 -4.76 -7.04
CA SER A 675 8.93 -5.22 -7.84
C SER A 675 8.56 -6.21 -8.96
N GLY A 676 7.45 -6.95 -8.81
CA GLY A 676 7.06 -8.01 -9.73
C GLY A 676 8.05 -9.20 -9.80
N ARG A 677 8.81 -9.49 -8.73
CA ARG A 677 9.81 -10.57 -8.70
C ARG A 677 9.19 -11.95 -9.00
N ILE A 678 9.77 -12.64 -9.98
CA ILE A 678 9.22 -13.91 -10.51
C ILE A 678 9.37 -15.07 -9.52
N ASP A 679 10.49 -15.15 -8.79
CA ASP A 679 10.73 -16.26 -7.86
C ASP A 679 9.67 -16.32 -6.76
N PHE A 680 9.34 -15.18 -6.18
CA PHE A 680 8.27 -15.07 -5.21
C PHE A 680 6.89 -15.33 -5.82
N LEU A 681 6.62 -14.86 -7.06
CA LEU A 681 5.39 -15.18 -7.78
C LEU A 681 5.17 -16.69 -7.96
N ARG A 682 6.24 -17.46 -8.22
CA ARG A 682 6.16 -18.92 -8.33
C ARG A 682 5.73 -19.56 -7.00
N THR A 683 6.23 -19.05 -5.88
CA THR A 683 5.84 -19.49 -4.53
C THR A 683 4.38 -19.15 -4.25
N LEU A 684 3.96 -17.90 -4.51
CA LEU A 684 2.57 -17.48 -4.35
C LEU A 684 1.59 -18.26 -5.24
N ARG A 685 1.99 -18.62 -6.46
CA ARG A 685 1.18 -19.46 -7.36
C ARG A 685 0.95 -20.85 -6.77
N LYS A 686 1.94 -21.43 -6.09
CA LYS A 686 1.78 -22.72 -5.39
C LYS A 686 0.81 -22.57 -4.21
N LEU A 687 0.93 -21.50 -3.43
CA LEU A 687 0.06 -21.20 -2.29
C LEU A 687 -1.39 -20.92 -2.71
N HIS A 688 -1.62 -20.16 -3.78
CA HIS A 688 -2.95 -19.91 -4.34
C HIS A 688 -3.66 -21.19 -4.81
N LYS A 689 -2.91 -22.17 -5.34
CA LYS A 689 -3.44 -23.47 -5.77
C LYS A 689 -3.64 -24.47 -4.62
N ARG A 690 -3.19 -24.17 -3.40
CA ARG A 690 -3.31 -25.06 -2.24
C ARG A 690 -4.74 -25.05 -1.69
N ILE A 691 -5.54 -26.01 -2.15
CA ILE A 691 -6.95 -26.22 -1.75
C ILE A 691 -7.08 -27.47 -0.85
N LYS A 692 -6.00 -27.86 -0.14
CA LYS A 692 -6.09 -28.95 0.85
C LYS A 692 -7.02 -28.49 1.99
N GLY A 693 -7.65 -29.43 2.71
CA GLY A 693 -8.69 -29.16 3.74
C GLY A 693 -8.26 -28.29 4.93
N ASP A 694 -7.02 -27.86 4.92
CA ASP A 694 -6.27 -27.18 5.96
C ASP A 694 -6.09 -25.68 5.76
N THR A 695 -6.32 -25.18 4.55
CA THR A 695 -6.20 -23.75 4.23
C THR A 695 -7.52 -23.06 4.54
N ASN A 696 -7.49 -22.05 5.42
CA ASN A 696 -8.67 -21.26 5.80
C ASN A 696 -8.79 -19.96 4.99
N TYR A 697 -9.87 -19.20 5.21
CA TYR A 697 -10.13 -17.92 4.52
C TYR A 697 -8.99 -16.91 4.74
N GLY A 698 -8.46 -16.82 5.96
CA GLY A 698 -7.38 -15.91 6.35
C GLY A 698 -6.06 -16.19 5.65
N SER A 699 -5.68 -17.46 5.50
CA SER A 699 -4.48 -17.85 4.75
C SER A 699 -4.60 -17.44 3.27
N HIS A 700 -5.77 -17.66 2.66
CA HIS A 700 -6.05 -17.17 1.31
C HIS A 700 -5.95 -15.64 1.23
N MET A 701 -6.52 -14.92 2.20
CA MET A 701 -6.40 -13.46 2.28
C MET A 701 -4.93 -13.01 2.32
N ALA A 702 -4.08 -13.63 3.14
CA ALA A 702 -2.66 -13.31 3.21
C ALA A 702 -1.92 -13.57 1.89
N TYR A 703 -2.19 -14.69 1.22
CA TYR A 703 -1.57 -15.02 -0.07
C TYR A 703 -2.00 -14.04 -1.16
N HIS A 704 -3.27 -13.64 -1.16
CA HIS A 704 -3.81 -12.69 -2.14
C HIS A 704 -3.33 -11.27 -1.86
N MET A 705 -3.21 -10.86 -0.59
CA MET A 705 -2.56 -9.62 -0.21
C MET A 705 -1.10 -9.58 -0.68
N ALA A 706 -0.34 -10.66 -0.44
CA ALA A 706 1.04 -10.76 -0.88
C ALA A 706 1.18 -10.71 -2.42
N LEU A 707 0.27 -11.37 -3.14
CA LEU A 707 0.20 -11.31 -4.60
C LEU A 707 -0.12 -9.89 -5.11
N GLY A 708 -1.05 -9.21 -4.43
CA GLY A 708 -1.36 -7.81 -4.67
C GLY A 708 -0.16 -6.90 -4.43
N PHE A 709 0.53 -7.03 -3.29
CA PHE A 709 1.70 -6.18 -2.98
C PHE A 709 2.83 -6.37 -3.98
N LEU A 710 3.06 -7.59 -4.47
CA LEU A 710 4.08 -7.86 -5.49
C LEU A 710 3.90 -6.98 -6.73
N PHE A 711 2.66 -6.65 -7.08
CA PHE A 711 2.27 -5.82 -8.22
C PHE A 711 1.45 -4.59 -7.80
N LEU A 712 1.77 -4.00 -6.64
CA LEU A 712 1.04 -2.87 -6.05
C LEU A 712 0.80 -1.74 -7.07
N GLY A 713 -0.46 -1.42 -7.33
CA GLY A 713 -0.87 -0.41 -8.32
C GLY A 713 -0.38 -0.70 -9.74
N GLY A 714 -0.38 -1.95 -10.17
CA GLY A 714 0.21 -2.40 -11.45
C GLY A 714 1.75 -2.30 -11.48
N GLY A 715 2.38 -2.07 -10.33
CA GLY A 715 3.80 -1.75 -10.22
C GLY A 715 4.11 -0.25 -10.32
N SER A 716 3.12 0.65 -10.30
CA SER A 716 3.41 2.09 -10.21
C SER A 716 3.78 2.54 -8.77
N CYS A 717 3.47 1.72 -7.78
CA CYS A 717 3.54 2.06 -6.37
C CYS A 717 4.39 1.07 -5.58
N THR A 718 4.94 1.52 -4.45
CA THR A 718 5.62 0.69 -3.45
C THR A 718 5.20 1.12 -2.03
N LEU A 719 5.83 0.56 -0.99
CA LEU A 719 5.53 0.85 0.40
C LEU A 719 6.55 1.80 1.03
N GLY A 720 6.07 2.68 1.89
CA GLY A 720 6.86 3.59 2.71
C GLY A 720 7.25 2.99 4.07
N THR A 721 8.28 3.58 4.70
CA THR A 721 8.75 3.21 6.03
C THR A 721 8.71 4.36 7.03
N THR A 722 7.96 5.44 6.75
CA THR A 722 7.72 6.51 7.74
C THR A 722 7.00 5.95 8.97
N ASN A 723 7.02 6.66 10.11
CA ASN A 723 6.37 6.17 11.34
C ASN A 723 4.89 5.81 11.11
N ARG A 724 4.20 6.66 10.35
CA ARG A 724 2.81 6.45 9.96
C ARG A 724 2.61 5.29 8.99
N CYS A 725 3.51 5.11 8.01
CA CYS A 725 3.46 3.94 7.13
C CYS A 725 3.66 2.64 7.94
N VAL A 726 4.60 2.61 8.87
CA VAL A 726 4.85 1.42 9.72
C VAL A 726 3.62 1.11 10.59
N ALA A 727 3.00 2.12 11.21
CA ALA A 727 1.78 1.93 11.99
C ALA A 727 0.61 1.41 11.13
N ALA A 728 0.44 1.96 9.93
CA ALA A 728 -0.60 1.54 8.99
C ALA A 728 -0.37 0.11 8.45
N LEU A 729 0.89 -0.26 8.17
CA LEU A 729 1.27 -1.62 7.78
C LEU A 729 1.05 -2.62 8.91
N LEU A 730 1.44 -2.28 10.15
CA LEU A 730 1.20 -3.14 11.31
C LEU A 730 -0.31 -3.35 11.55
N CYS A 731 -1.13 -2.31 11.34
CA CYS A 731 -2.58 -2.40 11.47
C CYS A 731 -3.18 -3.25 10.36
N SER A 732 -2.87 -2.97 9.10
CA SER A 732 -3.44 -3.70 7.95
C SER A 732 -2.95 -5.15 7.83
N LEU A 733 -1.71 -5.42 8.23
CA LEU A 733 -1.08 -6.74 8.18
C LEU A 733 -1.00 -7.39 9.56
N TYR A 734 -1.90 -7.00 10.47
CA TYR A 734 -1.99 -7.57 11.81
C TYR A 734 -1.95 -9.12 11.75
N PRO A 735 -1.00 -9.79 12.42
CA PRO A 735 -0.70 -11.20 12.17
C PRO A 735 -1.85 -12.20 12.41
N ARG A 736 -2.89 -11.84 13.17
CA ARG A 736 -4.06 -12.69 13.39
C ARG A 736 -5.08 -12.52 12.26
N LEU A 737 -5.06 -13.46 11.33
CA LEU A 737 -5.97 -13.50 10.17
C LEU A 737 -7.33 -14.14 10.53
N PRO A 738 -8.42 -13.77 9.84
CA PRO A 738 -9.74 -14.32 10.08
C PRO A 738 -9.83 -15.80 9.67
N LEU A 739 -10.40 -16.66 10.50
CA LEU A 739 -10.56 -18.07 10.15
C LEU A 739 -11.63 -18.28 9.07
N ASP A 740 -12.72 -17.53 9.18
CA ASP A 740 -13.89 -17.57 8.30
C ASP A 740 -14.23 -16.17 7.77
N PRO A 741 -15.02 -16.04 6.68
CA PRO A 741 -15.41 -14.75 6.13
C PRO A 741 -16.09 -13.81 7.14
N MET A 742 -16.77 -14.35 8.15
CA MET A 742 -17.45 -13.57 9.20
C MET A 742 -16.60 -13.27 10.43
N ASP A 743 -15.40 -13.85 10.52
CA ASP A 743 -14.54 -13.70 11.69
C ASP A 743 -13.96 -12.28 11.74
N ASN A 744 -14.30 -11.57 12.82
CA ASN A 744 -13.78 -10.24 13.16
C ASN A 744 -13.30 -10.21 14.63
N ARG A 745 -13.13 -11.37 15.28
CA ARG A 745 -12.96 -11.46 16.74
C ARG A 745 -11.68 -10.79 17.23
N GLY A 746 -10.56 -11.08 16.55
CA GLY A 746 -9.25 -10.54 16.92
C GLY A 746 -8.90 -9.22 16.21
N HIS A 747 -9.49 -8.96 15.04
CA HIS A 747 -9.19 -7.78 14.24
C HIS A 747 -10.29 -7.53 13.21
N LEU A 748 -10.74 -6.29 13.09
CA LEU A 748 -11.79 -5.92 12.14
C LEU A 748 -11.26 -6.02 10.70
N GLN A 749 -11.97 -6.72 9.81
CA GLN A 749 -11.51 -6.90 8.43
C GLN A 749 -11.38 -5.60 7.64
N ALA A 750 -12.16 -4.55 7.96
CA ALA A 750 -12.03 -3.24 7.32
C ALA A 750 -10.64 -2.62 7.48
N PHE A 751 -9.95 -2.90 8.59
CA PHE A 751 -8.61 -2.37 8.87
C PHE A 751 -7.54 -2.96 7.94
N ARG A 752 -7.83 -4.10 7.28
CA ARG A 752 -6.95 -4.71 6.27
C ARG A 752 -6.70 -3.82 5.08
N HIS A 753 -7.50 -2.78 4.84
CA HIS A 753 -7.29 -1.83 3.74
C HIS A 753 -6.46 -0.59 4.14
N LEU A 754 -6.02 -0.48 5.40
CA LEU A 754 -5.20 0.65 5.86
C LEU A 754 -3.78 0.67 5.27
N TRP A 755 -3.34 -0.39 4.58
CA TRP A 755 -2.08 -0.38 3.83
C TRP A 755 -2.02 0.76 2.82
N VAL A 756 -3.17 1.28 2.35
CA VAL A 756 -3.25 2.45 1.47
C VAL A 756 -2.52 3.66 2.05
N LEU A 757 -2.55 3.84 3.38
CA LEU A 757 -1.85 4.93 4.07
C LEU A 757 -0.32 4.76 4.07
N ALA A 758 0.17 3.59 3.68
CA ALA A 758 1.59 3.28 3.56
C ALA A 758 2.07 3.24 2.10
N VAL A 759 1.20 3.47 1.12
CA VAL A 759 1.56 3.45 -0.30
C VAL A 759 2.29 4.73 -0.68
N GLU A 760 3.40 4.58 -1.39
CA GLU A 760 4.17 5.68 -1.96
C GLU A 760 4.39 5.45 -3.48
N PRO A 761 4.03 6.42 -4.34
CA PRO A 761 4.33 6.36 -5.77
C PRO A 761 5.81 6.67 -6.00
N ARG A 762 6.65 5.63 -6.11
CA ARG A 762 8.09 5.74 -6.37
C ARG A 762 8.50 5.32 -7.79
N CYS A 763 7.55 5.00 -8.66
CA CYS A 763 7.85 4.67 -10.06
C CYS A 763 8.26 5.92 -10.83
N LEU A 764 9.53 6.01 -11.20
CA LEU A 764 10.02 7.03 -12.12
C LEU A 764 9.61 6.66 -13.55
N VAL A 765 8.82 7.53 -14.17
CA VAL A 765 8.33 7.34 -15.53
C VAL A 765 9.04 8.33 -16.46
N THR A 766 9.78 7.81 -17.42
CA THR A 766 10.51 8.59 -18.42
C THR A 766 9.72 8.67 -19.71
N ARG A 767 9.72 9.87 -20.30
CA ARG A 767 9.04 10.18 -21.57
C ARG A 767 10.02 10.83 -22.52
N GLU A 768 9.88 10.52 -23.80
CA GLU A 768 10.62 11.20 -24.84
C GLU A 768 10.03 12.60 -25.06
N ALA A 769 10.86 13.64 -24.98
CA ALA A 769 10.41 15.04 -25.01
C ALA A 769 9.77 15.48 -26.35
N SER A 770 10.09 14.81 -27.47
CA SER A 770 9.53 15.12 -28.79
C SER A 770 8.16 14.46 -29.01
N THR A 771 8.03 13.19 -28.64
CA THR A 771 6.84 12.37 -28.94
C THR A 771 5.87 12.31 -27.75
N GLY A 772 6.35 12.53 -26.53
CA GLY A 772 5.62 12.30 -25.28
C GLY A 772 5.43 10.81 -24.95
N ALA A 773 5.99 9.90 -25.75
CA ALA A 773 5.87 8.46 -25.55
C ALA A 773 6.73 8.00 -24.38
N TYR A 774 6.28 6.96 -23.67
CA TYR A 774 7.07 6.33 -22.62
C TYR A 774 8.30 5.64 -23.21
N CYS A 775 9.46 5.84 -22.60
CA CYS A 775 10.71 5.26 -23.06
C CYS A 775 11.55 4.76 -21.88
N PRO A 776 12.31 3.66 -22.01
CA PRO A 776 13.22 3.20 -20.97
C PRO A 776 14.54 3.98 -21.05
N VAL A 777 15.01 4.49 -19.92
CA VAL A 777 16.26 5.27 -19.82
C VAL A 777 17.12 4.70 -18.69
N PRO A 778 18.45 4.53 -18.88
CA PRO A 778 19.34 4.15 -17.79
C PRO A 778 19.42 5.29 -16.77
N VAL A 779 19.21 4.97 -15.49
CA VAL A 779 19.24 5.93 -14.37
C VAL A 779 20.26 5.47 -13.34
N THR A 780 21.10 6.39 -12.87
CA THR A 780 22.00 6.17 -11.74
C THR A 780 21.45 6.93 -10.53
N VAL A 781 21.30 6.24 -9.41
CA VAL A 781 20.80 6.83 -8.15
C VAL A 781 21.91 6.72 -7.10
N HIS A 782 22.20 7.84 -6.44
CA HIS A 782 23.09 7.88 -5.28
C HIS A 782 22.21 7.85 -4.02
N LEU A 783 22.27 6.74 -3.29
CA LEU A 783 21.45 6.46 -2.10
C LEU A 783 22.09 7.00 -0.82
#